data_AF-A0A9P4NJT0-F1
#
_entry.id   AF-A0A9P4NJT0-F1
#
_cell.length_a   1.000
_cell.length_b   1.000
_cell.length_c   1.000
_cell.angle_alpha   90.00
_cell.angle_beta   90.00
_cell.angle_gamma   90.00
#
_symmetry.space_group_name_H-M   'P 1'
#
loop_
_entity.id
_entity.type
_entity.pdbx_description
1 polymer ?
#
loop_
_entity_poly.entity_id
_entity_poly.type
_entity_poly.pdbx_seq_one_letter_code
_entity_poly.pdbx_strand_id
1 'polypeptide(L)'
;MSDVLSASIKPGLGHHRRGLSVTDPKTRNAATKIAQTRGEILAVEEWPDDFKNDEPNADTISLADISSVGGSEYIRRNIRASVVGTDGGATKSYFFPVDPEQPAWRPFSMRRPYILLLVVIALTFAALQEFLCQVSMRKANEKPENGLLRFTQPQELNTMQYFAWKYLPTIVLLTFGIMWQVVDFEVKRLEPYYQLSKRTGATARDSLNQDYLTFLSYLVPLKAIRAKQWAVVYSSMATLLAGGLVPVLQSASVVMLPEKKYREDNEPKFVRINPIWSRMMSASLIAIAIFGFLLLVSLRRKSGLLSNPKGIAGVASMATRSHILNDFRGLDVAPNNIIHDMLRTRRYNLHKSSLWQGEYIRQNEKIQPTKLEHPHPILLRLSAGIPFISYMVLFACIVPVLMFVPGANIITEKIPFLLTALATIVKLLWGCLDMNLRVIEPYYILSRRCAPPKTLTLDYTGTVPGFISYQAAQNGDYLMALVGLGAILSEVLTVCVTSFSVDGRKFISGNGGDHDNKDNPDDRGNTAETFRSFWISFALATAIIIYLCVIAILVYVQRRHKFLPRQPGTIAGVLAFIHQSKMLDDFIGTERMNSKEMTQHLEGLGKTYALGWFNGRDDEGHCGVDQEPISAPYKHGEDWRKGRLDGRQIGTWEHY
;
A
#
# COMPACT_ATOMS: atom_id res chain seq x y z
N MET A 1 -34.71 1.61 -12.52
CA MET A 1 -33.82 0.77 -13.35
C MET A 1 -34.17 1.00 -14.81
N SER A 2 -34.17 2.28 -15.26
CA SER A 2 -34.83 2.75 -16.50
C SER A 2 -33.91 3.55 -17.42
N ASP A 3 -32.61 3.63 -17.15
CA ASP A 3 -31.69 4.60 -17.80
C ASP A 3 -30.81 3.99 -18.91
N VAL A 4 -31.08 2.73 -19.31
CA VAL A 4 -30.28 2.02 -20.33
C VAL A 4 -31.12 1.78 -21.57
N LEU A 5 -30.77 2.45 -22.68
CA LEU A 5 -31.33 2.14 -23.98
C LEU A 5 -30.56 0.98 -24.62
N SER A 6 -31.26 -0.12 -24.88
CA SER A 6 -30.77 -1.16 -25.78
C SER A 6 -30.96 -0.71 -27.22
N ALA A 7 -29.87 -0.44 -27.94
CA ALA A 7 -29.93 -0.21 -29.37
C ALA A 7 -29.27 -1.38 -30.10
N SER A 8 -30.09 -2.19 -30.77
CA SER A 8 -29.59 -3.09 -31.80
C SER A 8 -29.37 -2.26 -33.07
N ILE A 9 -28.11 -1.92 -33.38
CA ILE A 9 -27.79 -1.31 -34.67
C ILE A 9 -27.96 -2.42 -35.72
N LYS A 10 -29.17 -2.52 -36.29
CA LYS A 10 -29.43 -3.47 -37.37
C LYS A 10 -28.57 -3.10 -38.59
N PRO A 11 -27.92 -4.07 -39.25
CA PRO A 11 -27.16 -3.80 -40.47
C PRO A 11 -28.10 -3.24 -41.53
N GLY A 12 -27.66 -2.18 -42.22
CA GLY A 12 -28.29 -1.77 -43.47
C GLY A 12 -28.28 -2.95 -44.45
N LEU A 13 -29.38 -3.15 -45.17
CA LEU A 13 -29.54 -4.24 -46.12
C LEU A 13 -28.35 -4.30 -47.10
N GLY A 14 -27.60 -5.41 -47.05
CA GLY A 14 -26.53 -5.70 -48.00
C GLY A 14 -25.50 -6.68 -47.46
N HIS A 15 -25.71 -7.97 -47.73
CA HIS A 15 -24.79 -9.12 -47.68
C HIS A 15 -23.74 -9.27 -46.54
N HIS A 16 -23.83 -10.46 -45.92
CA HIS A 16 -23.02 -11.05 -44.83
C HIS A 16 -23.35 -10.59 -43.39
N ARG A 17 -23.85 -11.56 -42.60
CA ARG A 17 -23.92 -11.54 -41.13
C ARG A 17 -22.50 -11.46 -40.52
N ARG A 18 -21.78 -10.36 -40.72
CA ARG A 18 -20.72 -9.94 -39.79
C ARG A 18 -21.38 -8.95 -38.84
N GLY A 19 -21.53 -9.33 -37.57
CA GLY A 19 -21.98 -8.39 -36.55
C GLY A 19 -21.09 -7.14 -36.57
N LEU A 20 -21.67 -5.97 -36.34
CA LEU A 20 -20.90 -4.74 -36.16
C LEU A 20 -19.98 -4.94 -34.96
N SER A 21 -18.67 -5.06 -35.20
CA SER A 21 -17.72 -5.10 -34.09
C SER A 21 -17.49 -3.69 -33.57
N VAL A 22 -17.66 -3.54 -32.26
CA VAL A 22 -17.39 -2.29 -31.54
C VAL A 22 -15.88 -1.97 -31.53
N THR A 23 -15.05 -2.95 -31.93
CA THR A 23 -13.62 -2.78 -32.13
C THR A 23 -13.27 -1.86 -33.29
N ASP A 24 -14.19 -1.61 -34.24
CA ASP A 24 -14.00 -0.59 -35.28
C ASP A 24 -14.14 0.82 -34.66
N PRO A 25 -13.09 1.68 -34.74
CA PRO A 25 -13.13 3.04 -34.25
C PRO A 25 -14.32 3.85 -34.76
N LYS A 26 -14.80 3.59 -35.98
CA LYS A 26 -15.95 4.31 -36.55
C LYS A 26 -17.24 3.99 -35.80
N THR A 27 -17.52 2.71 -35.61
CA THR A 27 -18.70 2.21 -34.89
C THR A 27 -18.68 2.66 -33.43
N ARG A 28 -17.51 2.60 -32.80
CA ARG A 28 -17.28 3.10 -31.44
C ARG A 28 -17.58 4.60 -31.32
N ASN A 29 -17.04 5.41 -32.23
CA ASN A 29 -17.24 6.86 -32.21
C ASN A 29 -18.71 7.22 -32.46
N ALA A 30 -19.39 6.49 -33.34
CA ALA A 30 -20.83 6.65 -33.58
C ALA A 30 -21.64 6.29 -32.33
N ALA A 31 -21.38 5.15 -31.70
CA ALA A 31 -22.05 4.73 -30.46
C ALA A 31 -21.82 5.72 -29.31
N THR A 32 -20.59 6.20 -29.15
CA THR A 32 -20.25 7.22 -28.14
C THR A 32 -20.99 8.54 -28.42
N LYS A 33 -21.06 8.96 -29.68
CA LYS A 33 -21.78 10.19 -30.08
C LYS A 33 -23.28 10.06 -29.86
N ILE A 34 -23.86 8.89 -30.11
CA ILE A 34 -25.28 8.62 -29.85
C ILE A 34 -25.57 8.68 -28.35
N ALA A 35 -24.75 8.02 -27.53
CA ALA A 35 -24.89 8.08 -26.07
C ALA A 35 -24.80 9.54 -25.56
N GLN A 36 -23.86 10.33 -26.09
CA GLN A 36 -23.72 11.75 -25.76
C GLN A 36 -24.91 12.61 -26.19
N THR A 37 -25.43 12.39 -27.40
CA THR A 37 -26.54 13.19 -27.95
C THR A 37 -27.84 12.90 -27.19
N ARG A 38 -28.04 11.65 -26.78
CA ARG A 38 -29.24 11.22 -26.04
C ARG A 38 -29.14 11.42 -24.53
N GLY A 39 -27.93 11.56 -23.98
CA GLY A 39 -27.73 11.70 -22.54
C GLY A 39 -28.00 10.41 -21.73
N GLU A 40 -28.05 9.26 -22.40
CA GLU A 40 -28.42 7.96 -21.81
C GLU A 40 -27.37 6.89 -22.09
N ILE A 41 -27.35 5.82 -21.30
CA ILE A 41 -26.39 4.72 -21.45
C ILE A 41 -26.82 3.86 -22.64
N LEU A 42 -25.92 3.69 -23.61
CA LEU A 42 -26.17 2.91 -24.80
C LEU A 42 -25.54 1.52 -24.66
N ALA A 43 -26.37 0.47 -24.68
CA ALA A 43 -25.90 -0.91 -24.75
C ALA A 43 -25.88 -1.40 -26.20
N VAL A 44 -24.72 -1.86 -26.66
CA VAL A 44 -24.49 -2.43 -27.99
C VAL A 44 -24.14 -3.91 -27.83
N GLU A 45 -24.89 -4.78 -28.50
CA GLU A 45 -24.63 -6.22 -28.51
C GLU A 45 -23.53 -6.56 -29.52
N GLU A 46 -22.52 -7.30 -29.07
CA GLU A 46 -21.40 -7.76 -29.88
C GLU A 46 -21.33 -9.29 -29.86
N TRP A 47 -20.99 -9.88 -30.99
CA TRP A 47 -20.76 -11.32 -31.11
C TRP A 47 -19.26 -11.54 -31.22
N PRO A 48 -18.61 -12.18 -30.24
CA PRO A 48 -17.16 -12.35 -30.31
C PRO A 48 -16.82 -13.33 -31.43
N ASP A 49 -16.09 -12.85 -32.45
CA ASP A 49 -15.66 -13.67 -33.60
C ASP A 49 -14.63 -14.76 -33.20
N ASP A 50 -14.01 -14.64 -32.02
CA ASP A 50 -12.90 -15.50 -31.57
C ASP A 50 -13.35 -16.91 -31.14
N PHE A 51 -14.66 -17.23 -31.15
CA PHE A 51 -15.21 -18.51 -30.70
C PHE A 51 -15.11 -19.66 -31.71
N LYS A 52 -14.70 -19.41 -32.96
CA LYS A 52 -14.67 -20.46 -34.00
C LYS A 52 -13.48 -21.42 -33.93
N ASN A 53 -12.46 -21.17 -33.11
CA ASN A 53 -11.18 -21.87 -33.21
C ASN A 53 -10.75 -22.67 -31.96
N ASP A 54 -11.54 -22.69 -30.89
CA ASP A 54 -11.20 -23.39 -29.64
C ASP A 54 -12.20 -24.54 -29.35
N GLU A 55 -12.31 -25.52 -30.26
CA GLU A 55 -12.96 -26.80 -29.93
C GLU A 55 -12.04 -27.68 -29.07
N PRO A 56 -12.57 -28.46 -28.12
CA PRO A 56 -11.78 -29.31 -27.25
C PRO A 56 -11.22 -30.52 -28.03
N ASN A 57 -9.90 -30.58 -28.22
CA ASN A 57 -9.26 -31.87 -28.47
C ASN A 57 -9.33 -32.68 -27.16
N ALA A 58 -10.13 -33.74 -27.15
CA ALA A 58 -10.42 -34.61 -26.00
C ALA A 58 -9.20 -35.37 -25.44
N ASP A 59 -8.03 -35.28 -26.08
CA ASP A 59 -6.92 -36.21 -25.85
C ASP A 59 -5.85 -35.72 -24.87
N THR A 60 -6.11 -34.69 -24.06
CA THR A 60 -5.15 -34.22 -23.02
C THR A 60 -5.78 -34.08 -21.64
N ILE A 61 -6.54 -35.08 -21.22
CA ILE A 61 -6.88 -35.27 -19.80
C ILE A 61 -5.70 -36.03 -19.16
N SER A 62 -4.59 -35.33 -18.92
CA SER A 62 -3.58 -35.80 -17.98
C SER A 62 -3.68 -34.94 -16.73
N LEU A 63 -3.79 -35.60 -15.57
CA LEU A 63 -3.66 -35.01 -14.24
C LEU A 63 -2.26 -34.40 -14.09
N ALA A 64 -2.05 -33.25 -14.71
CA ALA A 64 -0.80 -32.50 -14.64
C ALA A 64 -0.72 -31.75 -13.32
N ASP A 65 0.45 -31.80 -12.69
CA ASP A 65 0.80 -31.08 -11.46
C ASP A 65 0.19 -29.68 -11.41
N ILE A 66 -0.71 -29.49 -10.44
CA ILE A 66 -1.47 -28.25 -10.17
C ILE A 66 -0.53 -27.07 -9.83
N SER A 67 0.78 -27.32 -9.64
CA SER A 67 1.81 -26.31 -9.42
C SER A 67 2.52 -25.82 -10.69
N SER A 68 2.23 -26.40 -11.87
CA SER A 68 2.92 -26.10 -13.12
C SER A 68 2.25 -25.00 -13.95
N VAL A 69 3.01 -24.43 -14.88
CA VAL A 69 2.57 -23.42 -15.87
C VAL A 69 1.35 -23.88 -16.69
N GLY A 70 1.17 -25.20 -16.88
CA GLY A 70 0.00 -25.76 -17.57
C GLY A 70 -1.29 -25.72 -16.76
N GLY A 71 -1.21 -25.71 -15.43
CA GLY A 71 -2.40 -25.66 -14.55
C GLY A 71 -3.16 -24.33 -14.63
N SER A 72 -2.46 -23.20 -14.79
CA SER A 72 -3.11 -21.90 -14.91
C SER A 72 -3.84 -21.73 -16.25
N GLU A 73 -3.29 -22.27 -17.34
CA GLU A 73 -3.98 -22.30 -18.63
C GLU A 73 -5.23 -23.18 -18.60
N TYR A 74 -5.16 -24.36 -17.98
CA TYR A 74 -6.31 -25.25 -17.84
C TYR A 74 -7.45 -24.60 -17.06
N ILE A 75 -7.16 -24.06 -15.86
CA ILE A 75 -8.17 -23.37 -15.03
C ILE A 75 -8.80 -22.22 -15.81
N ARG A 76 -7.99 -21.44 -16.52
CA ARG A 76 -8.47 -20.34 -17.34
C ARG A 76 -9.42 -20.79 -18.45
N ARG A 77 -9.07 -21.82 -19.23
CA ARG A 77 -9.93 -22.32 -20.31
C ARG A 77 -11.27 -22.84 -19.76
N ASN A 78 -11.22 -23.57 -18.65
CA ASN A 78 -12.42 -24.09 -18.00
C ASN A 78 -13.34 -22.96 -17.48
N ILE A 79 -12.78 -21.96 -16.81
CA ILE A 79 -13.55 -20.78 -16.37
C ILE A 79 -14.15 -20.08 -17.59
N ARG A 80 -13.38 -19.88 -18.67
CA ARG A 80 -13.88 -19.22 -19.88
C ARG A 80 -15.03 -19.97 -20.53
N ALA A 81 -14.95 -21.29 -20.60
CA ALA A 81 -16.03 -22.14 -21.09
C ALA A 81 -17.30 -22.00 -20.21
N SER A 82 -17.14 -21.98 -18.89
CA SER A 82 -18.25 -21.81 -17.94
C SER A 82 -18.92 -20.43 -17.98
N VAL A 83 -18.15 -19.37 -18.26
CA VAL A 83 -18.65 -17.99 -18.35
C VAL A 83 -19.48 -17.78 -19.61
N VAL A 84 -19.09 -18.43 -20.71
CA VAL A 84 -19.71 -18.26 -22.03
C VAL A 84 -20.96 -19.12 -22.19
N GLY A 85 -21.04 -20.27 -21.50
CA GLY A 85 -22.15 -21.21 -21.68
C GLY A 85 -22.18 -21.83 -23.07
N THR A 86 -22.97 -22.88 -23.24
CA THR A 86 -23.19 -23.57 -24.53
C THR A 86 -23.99 -22.75 -25.55
N ASP A 87 -24.66 -21.69 -25.10
CA ASP A 87 -25.34 -20.74 -25.97
C ASP A 87 -24.42 -19.54 -26.18
N GLY A 88 -23.86 -19.39 -27.38
CA GLY A 88 -22.94 -18.31 -27.77
C GLY A 88 -23.55 -16.91 -27.71
N GLY A 89 -23.97 -16.46 -26.53
CA GLY A 89 -24.70 -15.22 -26.30
C GLY A 89 -23.87 -13.97 -26.60
N ALA A 90 -24.53 -12.96 -27.16
CA ALA A 90 -23.93 -11.68 -27.46
C ALA A 90 -23.42 -10.97 -26.19
N THR A 91 -22.16 -10.53 -26.19
CA THR A 91 -21.60 -9.71 -25.12
C THR A 91 -22.05 -8.26 -25.30
N LYS A 92 -22.62 -7.65 -24.25
CA LYS A 92 -23.02 -6.24 -24.27
C LYS A 92 -21.83 -5.34 -23.95
N SER A 93 -21.56 -4.37 -24.82
CA SER A 93 -20.65 -3.24 -24.63
C SER A 93 -21.46 -1.99 -24.29
N TYR A 94 -21.07 -1.27 -23.24
CA TYR A 94 -21.81 -0.10 -22.76
C TYR A 94 -21.04 1.19 -23.02
N PHE A 95 -21.75 2.18 -23.57
CA PHE A 95 -21.26 3.54 -23.82
C PHE A 95 -21.97 4.53 -22.92
N PHE A 96 -21.21 5.41 -22.30
CA PHE A 96 -21.70 6.34 -21.29
C PHE A 96 -21.70 7.77 -21.83
N PRO A 97 -22.75 8.57 -21.55
CA PRO A 97 -22.72 10.00 -21.78
C PRO A 97 -21.69 10.67 -20.87
N VAL A 98 -21.27 11.89 -21.24
CA VAL A 98 -20.40 12.68 -20.36
C VAL A 98 -21.23 13.17 -19.18
N ASP A 99 -20.85 12.76 -17.96
CA ASP A 99 -21.45 13.30 -16.74
C ASP A 99 -21.16 14.80 -16.62
N PRO A 100 -22.18 15.68 -16.66
CA PRO A 100 -21.96 17.12 -16.47
C PRO A 100 -21.49 17.42 -15.04
N GLU A 101 -21.98 16.66 -14.05
CA GLU A 101 -21.66 16.83 -12.63
C GLU A 101 -20.74 15.73 -12.09
N GLN A 102 -19.60 15.50 -12.75
CA GLN A 102 -18.61 14.54 -12.22
C GLN A 102 -18.17 14.94 -10.80
N PRO A 103 -18.42 14.08 -9.78
CA PRO A 103 -18.08 14.40 -8.41
C PRO A 103 -16.56 14.31 -8.22
N ALA A 104 -16.05 15.13 -7.31
CA ALA A 104 -14.61 15.33 -7.10
C ALA A 104 -14.25 15.19 -5.62
N TRP A 105 -14.80 14.19 -4.94
CA TRP A 105 -14.48 13.92 -3.54
C TRP A 105 -12.98 13.66 -3.37
N ARG A 106 -12.40 14.25 -2.31
CA ARG A 106 -10.99 14.10 -1.92
C ARG A 106 -10.84 14.01 -0.40
N PRO A 107 -9.96 13.11 0.08
CA PRO A 107 -9.59 13.06 1.49
C PRO A 107 -8.82 14.32 1.88
N PHE A 108 -8.81 14.63 3.18
CA PHE A 108 -8.18 15.84 3.72
C PHE A 108 -6.72 16.01 3.29
N SER A 109 -5.93 14.94 3.31
CA SER A 109 -4.49 14.95 2.95
C SER A 109 -4.22 15.18 1.46
N MET A 110 -5.19 14.90 0.57
CA MET A 110 -5.06 15.18 -0.86
C MET A 110 -5.63 16.55 -1.27
N ARG A 111 -6.17 17.32 -0.31
CA ARG A 111 -6.65 18.67 -0.60
C ARG A 111 -5.47 19.59 -0.88
N ARG A 112 -5.70 20.56 -1.77
CA ARG A 112 -4.71 21.58 -2.15
C ARG A 112 -4.01 22.26 -0.96
N PRO A 113 -4.72 22.74 0.10
CA PRO A 113 -4.05 23.40 1.23
C PRO A 113 -3.06 22.49 1.97
N TYR A 114 -3.37 21.20 2.12
CA TYR A 114 -2.49 20.26 2.83
C TYR A 114 -1.19 20.01 2.04
N ILE A 115 -1.30 19.74 0.73
CA ILE A 115 -0.09 19.52 -0.09
C ILE A 115 0.72 20.83 -0.22
N LEU A 116 0.05 21.99 -0.33
CA LEU A 116 0.73 23.29 -0.36
C LEU A 116 1.48 23.56 0.96
N LEU A 117 0.87 23.23 2.10
CA LEU A 117 1.54 23.28 3.40
C LEU A 117 2.80 22.42 3.41
N LEU A 118 2.76 21.18 2.90
CA LEU A 118 3.94 20.32 2.82
C LEU A 118 5.04 20.88 1.92
N VAL A 119 4.68 21.52 0.81
CA VAL A 119 5.63 22.19 -0.09
C VAL A 119 6.29 23.38 0.63
N VAL A 120 5.50 24.20 1.34
CA VAL A 120 6.03 25.34 2.12
C VAL A 120 6.95 24.86 3.24
N ILE A 121 6.58 23.79 3.96
CA ILE A 121 7.43 23.19 5.00
C ILE A 121 8.74 22.68 4.39
N ALA A 122 8.70 22.00 3.24
CA ALA A 122 9.89 21.51 2.55
C ALA A 122 10.86 22.65 2.19
N LEU A 123 10.33 23.74 1.60
CA LEU A 123 11.12 24.92 1.26
C LEU A 123 11.67 25.65 2.49
N THR A 124 10.87 25.70 3.56
CA THR A 124 11.29 26.29 4.84
C THR A 124 12.44 25.50 5.45
N PHE A 125 12.37 24.16 5.46
CA PHE A 125 13.47 23.32 5.92
C PHE A 125 14.70 23.40 5.03
N ALA A 126 14.54 23.48 3.70
CA ALA A 126 15.67 23.68 2.79
C ALA A 126 16.38 25.02 3.05
N ALA A 127 15.60 26.10 3.20
CA ALA A 127 16.12 27.43 3.50
C ALA A 127 16.78 27.48 4.88
N LEU A 128 16.16 26.86 5.90
CA LEU A 128 16.72 26.77 7.25
C LEU A 128 18.03 25.98 7.26
N GLN A 129 18.08 24.83 6.59
CA GLN A 129 19.28 24.00 6.50
C GLN A 129 20.42 24.75 5.80
N GLU A 130 20.15 25.42 4.69
CA GLU A 130 21.14 26.24 3.98
C GLU A 130 21.57 27.46 4.80
N PHE A 131 20.64 28.12 5.49
CA PHE A 131 20.95 29.22 6.40
C PHE A 131 21.89 28.78 7.53
N LEU A 132 21.59 27.66 8.20
CA LEU A 132 22.44 27.10 9.25
C LEU A 132 23.82 26.71 8.71
N CYS A 133 23.87 26.17 7.49
CA CYS A 133 25.11 25.83 6.80
C CYS A 133 25.97 27.08 6.53
N GLN A 134 25.37 28.16 6.02
CA GLN A 134 26.05 29.43 5.77
C GLN A 134 26.52 30.10 7.07
N VAL A 135 25.70 30.10 8.11
CA VAL A 135 26.09 30.60 9.44
C VAL A 135 27.26 29.78 10.00
N SER A 136 27.21 28.45 9.87
CA SER A 136 28.31 27.57 10.28
C SER A 136 29.59 27.86 9.51
N MET A 137 29.52 28.13 8.20
CA MET A 137 30.69 28.49 7.39
C MET A 137 31.23 29.88 7.72
N ARG A 138 30.38 30.89 7.88
CA ARG A 138 30.81 32.26 8.25
C ARG A 138 31.55 32.25 9.58
N LYS A 139 30.99 31.59 10.60
CA LYS A 139 31.63 31.44 11.91
C LYS A 139 32.94 30.67 11.83
N ALA A 140 33.02 29.64 10.98
CA ALA A 140 34.26 28.88 10.77
C ALA A 140 35.36 29.71 10.06
N ASN A 141 34.97 30.61 9.16
CA ASN A 141 35.89 31.51 8.46
C ASN A 141 36.39 32.66 9.34
N GLU A 142 35.56 33.16 10.27
CA GLU A 142 35.95 34.20 11.22
C GLU A 142 37.00 33.69 12.23
N LYS A 143 36.74 32.51 12.83
CA LYS A 143 37.70 31.80 13.67
C LYS A 143 37.56 30.29 13.48
N PRO A 144 38.67 29.56 13.27
CA PRO A 144 38.64 28.09 13.18
C PRO A 144 38.21 27.44 14.50
N GLU A 145 38.15 28.18 15.60
CA GLU A 145 37.60 27.79 16.91
C GLU A 145 36.16 28.29 17.16
N ASN A 146 35.36 28.53 16.12
CA ASN A 146 33.95 28.88 16.28
C ASN A 146 33.02 27.91 15.53
N GLY A 147 31.89 27.57 16.17
CA GLY A 147 30.85 26.72 15.61
C GLY A 147 29.45 27.24 15.92
N LEU A 148 28.43 26.44 15.59
CA LEU A 148 27.04 26.74 15.96
C LEU A 148 26.85 26.75 17.49
N LEU A 149 27.52 25.81 18.17
CA LEU A 149 27.59 25.68 19.62
C LEU A 149 29.04 25.41 20.03
N ARG A 150 29.46 25.95 21.17
CA ARG A 150 30.77 25.73 21.82
C ARG A 150 30.53 25.10 23.19
N PHE A 151 31.20 23.99 23.48
CA PHE A 151 31.19 23.37 24.80
C PHE A 151 32.45 22.53 25.04
N THR A 152 32.89 22.43 26.28
CA THR A 152 34.00 21.58 26.74
C THR A 152 33.51 20.18 27.07
N GLN A 153 32.40 20.09 27.82
CA GLN A 153 31.71 18.82 28.11
C GLN A 153 30.21 18.92 27.79
N PRO A 154 29.57 17.84 27.30
CA PRO A 154 28.12 17.83 27.01
C PRO A 154 27.23 18.10 28.23
N GLN A 155 27.75 17.89 29.44
CA GLN A 155 27.04 18.02 30.72
C GLN A 155 26.90 19.48 31.17
N GLU A 156 27.75 20.38 30.66
CA GLU A 156 27.70 21.81 30.96
C GLU A 156 26.62 22.55 30.16
N LEU A 157 26.12 21.91 29.08
CA LEU A 157 25.05 22.48 28.27
C LEU A 157 23.70 22.38 28.99
N ASN A 158 22.87 23.41 28.83
CA ASN A 158 21.47 23.35 29.23
C ASN A 158 20.79 22.18 28.50
N THR A 159 19.98 21.39 29.21
CA THR A 159 19.26 20.22 28.68
C THR A 159 18.49 20.55 27.40
N MET A 160 17.87 21.74 27.33
CA MET A 160 17.12 22.18 26.16
C MET A 160 18.03 22.42 24.94
N GLN A 161 19.22 22.98 25.15
CA GLN A 161 20.19 23.18 24.06
C GLN A 161 20.69 21.82 23.55
N TYR A 162 21.02 20.90 24.46
CA TYR A 162 21.45 19.54 24.10
C TYR A 162 20.39 18.80 23.28
N PHE A 163 19.13 18.85 23.69
CA PHE A 163 18.02 18.25 22.96
C PHE A 163 17.82 18.90 21.57
N ALA A 164 17.92 20.23 21.49
CA ALA A 164 17.65 21.00 20.28
C ALA A 164 18.65 20.75 19.14
N TRP A 165 19.93 20.50 19.43
CA TRP A 165 20.90 20.21 18.36
C TRP A 165 20.93 18.73 17.98
N LYS A 166 20.64 17.83 18.92
CA LYS A 166 20.83 16.39 18.74
C LYS A 166 19.58 15.65 18.23
N TYR A 167 18.43 15.86 18.87
CA TYR A 167 17.23 15.04 18.63
C TYR A 167 16.15 15.79 17.85
N LEU A 168 15.97 17.08 18.17
CA LEU A 168 14.89 17.90 17.59
C LEU A 168 14.88 17.93 16.05
N PRO A 169 16.01 18.13 15.34
CA PRO A 169 15.99 18.21 13.88
C PRO A 169 15.52 16.89 13.25
N THR A 170 15.99 15.76 13.77
CA THR A 170 15.60 14.43 13.28
C THR A 170 14.12 14.17 13.54
N ILE A 171 13.61 14.45 14.74
CA ILE A 171 12.19 14.26 15.09
C ILE A 171 11.27 15.09 14.17
N VAL A 172 11.63 16.34 13.91
CA VAL A 172 10.88 17.24 13.03
C VAL A 172 10.83 16.69 11.59
N LEU A 173 11.97 16.21 11.07
CA LEU A 173 12.05 15.66 9.71
C LEU A 173 11.32 14.32 9.58
N LEU A 174 11.35 13.46 10.61
CA LEU A 174 10.58 12.21 10.60
C LEU A 174 9.08 12.48 10.65
N THR A 175 8.64 13.45 11.45
CA THR A 175 7.24 13.88 11.49
C THR A 175 6.78 14.36 10.11
N PHE A 176 7.62 15.15 9.43
CA PHE A 176 7.37 15.57 8.05
C PHE A 176 7.30 14.37 7.07
N GLY A 177 8.15 13.36 7.25
CA GLY A 177 8.09 12.10 6.50
C GLY A 177 6.76 11.36 6.69
N ILE A 178 6.25 11.26 7.93
CA ILE A 178 4.94 10.66 8.24
C ILE A 178 3.80 11.42 7.54
N MET A 179 3.86 12.76 7.54
CA MET A 179 2.85 13.56 6.85
C MET A 179 2.80 13.28 5.34
N TRP A 180 3.94 13.00 4.71
CA TRP A 180 4.02 12.57 3.30
C TRP A 180 3.50 11.15 3.08
N GLN A 181 3.79 10.20 3.99
CA GLN A 181 3.26 8.84 3.92
C GLN A 181 1.72 8.83 3.86
N VAL A 182 1.06 9.72 4.62
CA VAL A 182 -0.41 9.86 4.60
C VAL A 182 -0.93 10.32 3.22
N VAL A 183 -0.21 11.22 2.54
CA VAL A 183 -0.57 11.65 1.18
C VAL A 183 -0.38 10.51 0.18
N ASP A 184 0.77 9.86 0.23
CA ASP A 184 1.13 8.80 -0.69
C ASP A 184 0.20 7.59 -0.59
N PHE A 185 -0.20 7.23 0.62
CA PHE A 185 -1.23 6.22 0.83
C PHE A 185 -2.54 6.58 0.10
N GLU A 186 -3.05 7.79 0.32
CA GLU A 186 -4.34 8.23 -0.26
C GLU A 186 -4.27 8.32 -1.79
N VAL A 187 -3.14 8.80 -2.33
CA VAL A 187 -2.90 8.84 -3.78
C VAL A 187 -2.91 7.43 -4.36
N LYS A 188 -2.20 6.48 -3.73
CA LYS A 188 -2.17 5.07 -4.17
C LYS A 188 -3.55 4.42 -4.11
N ARG A 189 -4.30 4.62 -3.01
CA ARG A 189 -5.65 4.06 -2.83
C ARG A 189 -6.64 4.62 -3.87
N LEU A 190 -6.55 5.91 -4.18
CA LEU A 190 -7.52 6.56 -5.06
C LEU A 190 -7.14 6.54 -6.54
N GLU A 191 -5.89 6.22 -6.89
CA GLU A 191 -5.41 6.16 -8.28
C GLU A 191 -6.34 5.33 -9.20
N PRO A 192 -6.77 4.10 -8.84
CA PRO A 192 -7.64 3.31 -9.70
C PRO A 192 -8.95 4.04 -10.05
N TYR A 193 -9.54 4.76 -9.09
CA TYR A 193 -10.78 5.50 -9.32
C TYR A 193 -10.58 6.71 -10.23
N TYR A 194 -9.44 7.42 -10.12
CA TYR A 194 -9.07 8.48 -11.08
C TYR A 194 -8.83 7.96 -12.50
N GLN A 195 -8.45 6.69 -12.65
CA GLN A 195 -8.32 6.06 -13.96
C GLN A 195 -9.70 5.69 -14.53
N LEU A 196 -10.59 5.15 -13.69
CA LEU A 196 -11.96 4.78 -14.08
C LEU A 196 -12.86 5.98 -14.37
N SER A 197 -12.59 7.14 -13.77
CA SER A 197 -13.36 8.38 -14.00
C SER A 197 -13.02 9.10 -15.32
N LYS A 198 -12.04 8.59 -16.08
CA LYS A 198 -11.70 9.12 -17.41
C LYS A 198 -12.88 8.96 -18.36
N ARG A 199 -13.03 9.89 -19.31
CA ARG A 199 -14.13 9.91 -20.30
C ARG A 199 -14.29 8.61 -21.10
N THR A 200 -13.18 7.95 -21.40
CA THR A 200 -13.13 6.70 -22.16
C THR A 200 -12.98 5.45 -21.28
N GLY A 201 -12.97 5.63 -19.96
CA GLY A 201 -12.64 4.57 -19.02
C GLY A 201 -11.16 4.24 -18.90
N ALA A 202 -10.93 3.19 -18.11
CA ALA A 202 -9.63 2.55 -18.00
C ALA A 202 -9.72 1.07 -18.34
N THR A 203 -8.59 0.51 -18.78
CA THR A 203 -8.45 -0.95 -18.86
C THR A 203 -8.39 -1.53 -17.45
N ALA A 204 -8.76 -2.80 -17.26
CA ALA A 204 -8.63 -3.44 -15.93
C ALA A 204 -7.20 -3.37 -15.39
N ARG A 205 -6.20 -3.57 -16.26
CA ARG A 205 -4.76 -3.49 -15.92
C ARG A 205 -4.36 -2.16 -15.30
N ASP A 206 -4.87 -1.05 -15.86
CA ASP A 206 -4.52 0.31 -15.42
C ASP A 206 -5.41 0.80 -14.26
N SER A 207 -6.38 0.01 -13.82
CA SER A 207 -7.36 0.40 -12.80
C SER A 207 -7.65 -0.72 -11.79
N LEU A 208 -8.66 -1.56 -12.05
CA LEU A 208 -9.18 -2.57 -11.11
C LEU A 208 -8.12 -3.56 -10.61
N ASN A 209 -7.16 -3.91 -11.47
CA ASN A 209 -6.11 -4.90 -11.22
C ASN A 209 -4.88 -4.30 -10.53
N GLN A 210 -4.90 -3.03 -10.20
CA GLN A 210 -3.72 -2.33 -9.76
C GLN A 210 -3.54 -2.43 -8.24
N ASP A 211 -2.43 -3.06 -7.84
CA ASP A 211 -2.01 -3.13 -6.45
C ASP A 211 -0.77 -2.26 -6.20
N TYR A 212 -0.96 -1.15 -5.47
CA TYR A 212 0.13 -0.32 -4.95
C TYR A 212 0.25 -0.35 -3.42
N LEU A 213 -0.71 -0.96 -2.73
CA LEU A 213 -0.77 -0.95 -1.28
C LEU A 213 0.04 -2.11 -0.69
N THR A 214 -0.10 -3.32 -1.25
CA THR A 214 0.60 -4.52 -0.73
C THR A 214 1.99 -4.72 -1.36
N PHE A 215 2.23 -4.04 -2.50
CA PHE A 215 3.52 -4.09 -3.17
C PHE A 215 4.61 -3.41 -2.33
N LEU A 216 5.87 -3.85 -2.50
CA LEU A 216 7.03 -3.29 -1.81
C LEU A 216 7.05 -1.76 -2.02
N SER A 217 6.77 -1.01 -0.96
CA SER A 217 6.41 0.42 -1.06
C SER A 217 7.50 1.25 -1.75
N TYR A 218 8.75 0.82 -1.64
CA TYR A 218 9.92 1.44 -2.26
C TYR A 218 10.09 1.15 -3.76
N LEU A 219 9.49 0.07 -4.28
CA LEU A 219 9.50 -0.25 -5.71
C LEU A 219 8.25 0.28 -6.45
N VAL A 220 7.28 0.83 -5.73
CA VAL A 220 6.06 1.40 -6.33
C VAL A 220 6.35 2.47 -7.39
N PRO A 221 7.29 3.42 -7.22
CA PRO A 221 7.60 4.41 -8.26
C PRO A 221 7.96 3.76 -9.61
N LEU A 222 8.76 2.69 -9.59
CA LEU A 222 9.17 1.99 -10.81
C LEU A 222 7.98 1.31 -11.50
N LYS A 223 7.08 0.71 -10.72
CA LYS A 223 5.83 0.13 -11.23
C LYS A 223 4.91 1.21 -11.82
N ALA A 224 4.77 2.34 -11.13
CA ALA A 224 3.91 3.44 -11.53
C ALA A 224 4.42 4.19 -12.78
N ILE A 225 5.75 4.28 -12.96
CA ILE A 225 6.36 4.80 -14.21
C ILE A 225 5.96 3.92 -15.40
N ARG A 226 6.04 2.59 -15.26
CA ARG A 226 5.62 1.65 -16.32
C ARG A 226 4.11 1.75 -16.62
N ALA A 227 3.30 2.02 -15.61
CA ALA A 227 1.86 2.26 -15.75
C ALA A 227 1.51 3.69 -16.23
N LYS A 228 2.51 4.58 -16.42
CA LYS A 228 2.34 6.00 -16.80
C LYS A 228 1.44 6.80 -15.83
N GLN A 229 1.50 6.47 -14.53
CA GLN A 229 0.68 7.08 -13.49
C GLN A 229 1.50 8.05 -12.64
N TRP A 230 1.69 9.25 -13.18
CA TRP A 230 2.59 10.26 -12.64
C TRP A 230 2.24 10.72 -11.22
N ALA A 231 0.95 10.77 -10.86
CA ALA A 231 0.55 11.17 -9.51
C ALA A 231 1.15 10.26 -8.43
N VAL A 232 1.09 8.94 -8.63
CA VAL A 232 1.69 7.95 -7.71
C VAL A 232 3.22 8.04 -7.72
N VAL A 233 3.83 8.31 -8.88
CA VAL A 233 5.29 8.49 -8.96
C VAL A 233 5.74 9.65 -8.08
N TYR A 234 5.11 10.81 -8.20
CA TYR A 234 5.49 12.01 -7.43
C TYR A 234 5.25 11.82 -5.92
N SER A 235 4.12 11.25 -5.51
CA SER A 235 3.84 11.03 -4.09
C SER A 235 4.80 10.00 -3.46
N SER A 236 5.09 8.91 -4.18
CA SER A 236 5.96 7.85 -3.68
C SER A 236 7.43 8.29 -3.65
N MET A 237 7.88 9.09 -4.63
CA MET A 237 9.22 9.67 -4.59
C MET A 237 9.38 10.68 -3.46
N ALA A 238 8.41 11.58 -3.25
CA ALA A 238 8.43 12.51 -2.12
C ALA A 238 8.50 11.77 -0.78
N THR A 239 7.73 10.69 -0.63
CA THR A 239 7.70 9.87 0.60
C THR A 239 9.01 9.12 0.85
N LEU A 240 9.63 8.55 -0.18
CA LEU A 240 10.93 7.87 -0.06
C LEU A 240 12.05 8.84 0.30
N LEU A 241 12.05 10.03 -0.29
CA LEU A 241 13.01 11.08 0.06
C LEU A 241 12.78 11.59 1.49
N ALA A 242 11.55 11.96 1.84
CA ALA A 242 11.22 12.55 3.13
C ALA A 242 11.37 11.56 4.30
N GLY A 243 10.91 10.33 4.13
CA GLY A 243 10.90 9.31 5.19
C GLY A 243 12.14 8.44 5.25
N GLY A 244 12.94 8.37 4.18
CA GLY A 244 14.12 7.51 4.07
C GLY A 244 15.42 8.30 3.96
N LEU A 245 15.59 9.09 2.89
CA LEU A 245 16.87 9.74 2.59
C LEU A 245 17.17 10.92 3.53
N VAL A 246 16.20 11.80 3.78
CA VAL A 246 16.38 13.03 4.57
C VAL A 246 16.89 12.76 5.98
N PRO A 247 16.37 11.79 6.77
CA PRO A 247 16.89 11.47 8.10
C PRO A 247 18.35 10.98 8.08
N VAL A 248 18.73 10.19 7.08
CA VAL A 248 20.11 9.69 6.92
C VAL A 248 21.06 10.83 6.59
N LEU A 249 20.66 11.72 5.68
CA LEU A 249 21.43 12.92 5.33
C LEU A 249 21.54 13.90 6.51
N GLN A 250 20.49 14.03 7.33
CA GLN A 250 20.54 14.86 8.53
C GLN A 250 21.54 14.31 9.55
N SER A 251 21.57 12.99 9.75
CA SER A 251 22.58 12.37 10.62
C SER A 251 24.01 12.57 10.10
N ALA A 252 24.21 12.67 8.79
CA ALA A 252 25.50 12.92 8.17
C ALA A 252 25.90 14.42 8.15
N SER A 253 24.92 15.33 8.21
CA SER A 253 25.16 16.77 8.08
C SER A 253 25.73 17.40 9.36
N VAL A 254 25.37 16.90 10.54
CA VAL A 254 25.80 17.44 11.83
C VAL A 254 27.07 16.72 12.31
N VAL A 255 28.18 17.45 12.44
CA VAL A 255 29.48 16.91 12.85
C VAL A 255 30.04 17.69 14.03
N MET A 256 30.71 16.99 14.96
CA MET A 256 31.45 17.59 16.07
C MET A 256 32.94 17.67 15.75
N LEU A 257 33.53 18.86 15.83
CA LEU A 257 34.96 19.14 15.66
C LEU A 257 35.61 19.51 17.02
N PRO A 258 36.92 19.26 17.23
CA PRO A 258 37.86 18.57 16.33
C PRO A 258 37.52 17.09 16.12
N GLU A 259 38.09 16.46 15.08
CA GLU A 259 37.86 15.05 14.79
C GLU A 259 38.22 14.18 15.99
N LYS A 260 37.56 13.03 16.15
CA LYS A 260 37.69 12.15 17.33
C LYS A 260 39.13 11.80 17.71
N LYS A 261 40.05 11.77 16.74
CA LYS A 261 41.49 11.48 16.92
C LYS A 261 42.30 12.61 17.55
N TYR A 262 41.81 13.85 17.45
CA TYR A 262 42.49 15.07 17.91
C TYR A 262 41.70 15.75 19.03
N ARG A 263 40.82 15.02 19.73
CA ARG A 263 40.07 15.56 20.86
C ARG A 263 40.89 15.36 22.13
N GLU A 264 41.39 16.47 22.66
CA GLU A 264 41.99 16.53 23.99
C GLU A 264 40.93 16.92 25.02
N ASP A 265 41.16 16.52 26.27
CA ASP A 265 40.28 16.88 27.38
C ASP A 265 40.45 18.39 27.72
N ASN A 266 39.37 19.04 28.15
CA ASN A 266 39.28 20.51 28.36
C ASN A 266 39.44 21.44 27.14
N GLU A 267 39.63 20.91 25.92
CA GLU A 267 39.55 21.75 24.72
C GLU A 267 38.10 22.06 24.30
N PRO A 268 37.81 23.27 23.79
CA PRO A 268 36.49 23.63 23.33
C PRO A 268 36.12 22.82 22.07
N LYS A 269 34.98 22.13 22.14
CA LYS A 269 34.40 21.37 21.02
C LYS A 269 33.31 22.18 20.34
N PHE A 270 33.18 21.98 19.03
CA PHE A 270 32.28 22.75 18.18
C PHE A 270 31.35 21.86 17.38
N VAL A 271 30.07 22.21 17.36
CA VAL A 271 29.11 21.62 16.42
C VAL A 271 29.15 22.41 15.13
N ARG A 272 29.48 21.74 14.02
CA ARG A 272 29.48 22.32 12.68
C ARG A 272 28.64 21.49 11.73
N ILE A 273 28.16 22.13 10.68
CA ILE A 273 27.45 21.47 9.60
C ILE A 273 28.42 21.20 8.45
N ASN A 274 28.48 19.96 8.00
CA ASN A 274 29.26 19.59 6.82
C ASN A 274 28.57 20.14 5.55
N PRO A 275 29.27 20.97 4.74
CA PRO A 275 28.66 21.63 3.59
C PRO A 275 28.18 20.65 2.51
N ILE A 276 28.87 19.52 2.33
CA ILE A 276 28.55 18.54 1.27
C ILE A 276 27.23 17.86 1.60
N TRP A 277 27.14 17.24 2.78
CA TRP A 277 25.94 16.55 3.24
C TRP A 277 24.75 17.50 3.43
N SER A 278 25.00 18.70 3.93
CA SER A 278 23.97 19.73 4.08
C SER A 278 23.38 20.16 2.74
N ARG A 279 24.20 20.37 1.71
CA ARG A 279 23.71 20.73 0.36
C ARG A 279 22.94 19.58 -0.28
N MET A 280 23.38 18.34 -0.10
CA MET A 280 22.63 17.16 -0.55
C MET A 280 21.26 17.07 0.13
N MET A 281 21.20 17.36 1.44
CA MET A 281 19.96 17.42 2.18
C MET A 281 19.03 18.53 1.67
N SER A 282 19.54 19.76 1.51
CA SER A 282 18.77 20.87 0.94
C SER A 282 18.26 20.55 -0.47
N ALA A 283 19.08 19.94 -1.32
CA ALA A 283 18.67 19.49 -2.66
C ALA A 283 17.55 18.44 -2.60
N SER A 284 17.61 17.49 -1.67
CA SER A 284 16.56 16.49 -1.49
C SER A 284 15.24 17.11 -1.03
N LEU A 285 15.27 18.12 -0.16
CA LEU A 285 14.09 18.87 0.29
C LEU A 285 13.47 19.71 -0.84
N ILE A 286 14.31 20.33 -1.68
CA ILE A 286 13.84 21.03 -2.89
C ILE A 286 13.21 20.04 -3.87
N ALA A 287 13.80 18.86 -4.06
CA ALA A 287 13.21 17.81 -4.90
C ALA A 287 11.83 17.36 -4.38
N ILE A 288 11.67 17.21 -3.05
CA ILE A 288 10.37 16.95 -2.42
C ILE A 288 9.37 18.07 -2.72
N ALA A 289 9.78 19.34 -2.63
CA ALA A 289 8.93 20.49 -2.97
C ALA A 289 8.48 20.47 -4.45
N ILE A 290 9.40 20.14 -5.36
CA ILE A 290 9.10 19.99 -6.80
C ILE A 290 8.10 18.85 -7.02
N PHE A 291 8.32 17.69 -6.41
CA PHE A 291 7.36 16.57 -6.51
C PHE A 291 5.99 16.93 -5.92
N GLY A 292 5.95 17.68 -4.82
CA GLY A 292 4.68 18.18 -4.27
C GLY A 292 3.95 19.14 -5.21
N PHE A 293 4.67 20.03 -5.90
CA PHE A 293 4.08 20.89 -6.92
C PHE A 293 3.58 20.10 -8.13
N LEU A 294 4.38 19.15 -8.64
CA LEU A 294 3.98 18.26 -9.74
C LEU A 294 2.77 17.39 -9.36
N LEU A 295 2.68 16.97 -8.09
CA LEU A 295 1.52 16.27 -7.56
C LEU A 295 0.28 17.18 -7.54
N LEU A 296 0.39 18.45 -7.12
CA LEU A 296 -0.73 19.41 -7.17
C LEU A 296 -1.27 19.59 -8.59
N VAL A 297 -0.39 19.64 -9.59
CA VAL A 297 -0.77 19.71 -11.01
C VAL A 297 -1.44 18.41 -11.46
N SER A 298 -0.86 17.26 -11.13
CA SER A 298 -1.38 15.93 -11.48
C SER A 298 -2.74 15.64 -10.86
N LEU A 299 -2.99 16.15 -9.66
CA LEU A 299 -4.27 16.02 -8.94
C LEU A 299 -5.32 17.03 -9.40
N ARG A 300 -5.17 17.76 -10.50
CA ARG A 300 -6.25 18.61 -11.05
C ARG A 300 -7.42 17.81 -11.65
N ARG A 301 -7.21 16.53 -11.94
CA ARG A 301 -8.25 15.59 -12.41
C ARG A 301 -9.35 15.33 -11.37
N LYS A 302 -10.51 14.87 -11.83
CA LYS A 302 -11.68 14.54 -10.98
C LYS A 302 -11.70 13.05 -10.63
N SER A 303 -12.07 12.71 -9.39
CA SER A 303 -12.06 11.33 -8.88
C SER A 303 -13.28 10.51 -9.32
N GLY A 304 -14.41 11.14 -9.63
CA GLY A 304 -15.67 10.43 -9.94
C GLY A 304 -16.35 9.80 -8.73
N LEU A 305 -15.82 10.04 -7.53
CA LEU A 305 -16.33 9.54 -6.25
C LEU A 305 -17.16 10.61 -5.54
N LEU A 306 -18.30 10.21 -4.97
CA LEU A 306 -19.15 11.05 -4.11
C LEU A 306 -18.69 11.04 -2.65
N SER A 307 -18.29 9.87 -2.14
CA SER A 307 -17.86 9.65 -0.77
C SER A 307 -16.59 8.79 -0.71
N ASN A 308 -16.05 8.58 0.50
CA ASN A 308 -14.85 7.78 0.70
C ASN A 308 -15.14 6.28 0.48
N PRO A 309 -14.49 5.61 -0.48
CA PRO A 309 -14.67 4.17 -0.70
C PRO A 309 -13.91 3.36 0.36
N LYS A 310 -14.45 3.31 1.59
CA LYS A 310 -13.84 2.60 2.71
C LYS A 310 -14.22 1.12 2.73
N GLY A 311 -13.22 0.27 2.90
CA GLY A 311 -13.39 -1.16 3.14
C GLY A 311 -14.14 -1.87 2.03
N ILE A 312 -14.73 -3.02 2.38
CA ILE A 312 -15.52 -3.87 1.48
C ILE A 312 -16.85 -3.20 1.14
N ALA A 313 -17.47 -2.53 2.12
CA ALA A 313 -18.73 -1.81 1.98
C ALA A 313 -18.67 -0.73 0.89
N GLY A 314 -17.57 0.04 0.84
CA GLY A 314 -17.37 1.06 -0.19
C GLY A 314 -17.40 0.46 -1.60
N VAL A 315 -16.64 -0.62 -1.83
CA VAL A 315 -16.62 -1.31 -3.13
C VAL A 315 -17.97 -1.96 -3.45
N ALA A 316 -18.62 -2.58 -2.46
CA ALA A 316 -19.93 -3.21 -2.60
C ALA A 316 -21.01 -2.20 -3.02
N SER A 317 -21.10 -1.05 -2.34
CA SER A 317 -22.06 0.02 -2.67
C SER A 317 -21.91 0.54 -4.11
N MET A 318 -20.69 0.52 -4.66
CA MET A 318 -20.46 0.95 -6.04
C MET A 318 -20.78 -0.15 -7.08
N ALA A 319 -20.85 -1.42 -6.65
CA ALA A 319 -21.10 -2.57 -7.53
C ALA A 319 -22.59 -2.91 -7.68
N THR A 320 -23.46 -2.51 -6.74
CA THR A 320 -24.89 -2.90 -6.74
C THR A 320 -25.71 -2.34 -7.89
N ARG A 321 -25.36 -1.16 -8.41
CA ARG A 321 -26.11 -0.49 -9.50
C ARG A 321 -25.74 -0.94 -10.90
N SER A 322 -24.72 -1.77 -11.05
CA SER A 322 -24.12 -2.09 -12.34
C SER A 322 -24.01 -3.59 -12.57
N HIS A 323 -23.78 -3.96 -13.83
CA HIS A 323 -23.57 -5.35 -14.23
C HIS A 323 -22.11 -5.81 -14.05
N ILE A 324 -21.24 -5.05 -13.37
CA ILE A 324 -19.80 -5.35 -13.29
C ILE A 324 -19.51 -6.73 -12.68
N LEU A 325 -20.36 -7.19 -11.76
CA LEU A 325 -20.20 -8.49 -11.12
C LEU A 325 -20.35 -9.66 -12.09
N ASN A 326 -21.03 -9.49 -13.23
CA ASN A 326 -21.18 -10.55 -14.22
C ASN A 326 -19.84 -11.00 -14.82
N ASP A 327 -18.85 -10.10 -14.89
CA ASP A 327 -17.49 -10.42 -15.38
C ASP A 327 -16.69 -11.27 -14.36
N PHE A 328 -17.22 -11.48 -13.15
CA PHE A 328 -16.59 -12.28 -12.08
C PHE A 328 -17.15 -13.69 -11.93
N ARG A 329 -18.03 -14.12 -12.84
CA ARG A 329 -18.58 -15.48 -12.84
C ARG A 329 -17.47 -16.53 -12.91
N GLY A 330 -17.49 -17.49 -11.98
CA GLY A 330 -16.48 -18.55 -11.89
C GLY A 330 -15.11 -18.09 -11.37
N LEU A 331 -14.97 -16.84 -10.91
CA LEU A 331 -13.71 -16.30 -10.38
C LEU A 331 -13.61 -16.30 -8.84
N ASP A 332 -14.60 -16.88 -8.15
CA ASP A 332 -14.73 -16.84 -6.68
C ASP A 332 -13.45 -17.33 -5.96
N VAL A 333 -12.86 -18.43 -6.42
CA VAL A 333 -11.64 -19.04 -5.85
C VAL A 333 -10.39 -18.74 -6.70
N ALA A 334 -10.54 -18.01 -7.81
CA ALA A 334 -9.44 -17.77 -8.74
C ALA A 334 -8.37 -16.83 -8.14
N PRO A 335 -7.08 -17.07 -8.40
CA PRO A 335 -5.99 -16.18 -8.03
C PRO A 335 -6.00 -14.89 -8.87
N ASN A 336 -5.33 -13.85 -8.37
CA ASN A 336 -5.34 -12.51 -8.97
C ASN A 336 -4.86 -12.49 -10.42
N ASN A 337 -3.83 -13.26 -10.79
CA ASN A 337 -3.36 -13.34 -12.17
C ASN A 337 -4.45 -13.82 -13.16
N ILE A 338 -5.24 -14.82 -12.79
CA ILE A 338 -6.33 -15.33 -13.63
C ILE A 338 -7.46 -14.28 -13.74
N ILE A 339 -7.79 -13.62 -12.63
CA ILE A 339 -8.76 -12.50 -12.64
C ILE A 339 -8.26 -11.38 -13.55
N HIS A 340 -6.98 -11.01 -13.44
CA HIS A 340 -6.39 -9.95 -14.24
C HIS A 340 -6.46 -10.26 -15.74
N ASP A 341 -6.23 -11.52 -16.12
CA ASP A 341 -6.30 -11.98 -17.49
C ASP A 341 -7.72 -12.03 -18.03
N MET A 342 -8.72 -12.39 -17.22
CA MET A 342 -10.13 -12.38 -17.63
C MET A 342 -10.64 -10.96 -17.84
N LEU A 343 -10.39 -10.07 -16.87
CA LEU A 343 -10.86 -8.68 -16.92
C LEU A 343 -10.14 -7.83 -17.99
N ARG A 344 -9.01 -8.31 -18.52
CA ARG A 344 -8.22 -7.61 -19.56
C ARG A 344 -9.03 -7.32 -20.83
N THR A 345 -10.03 -8.15 -21.11
CA THR A 345 -10.83 -8.10 -22.35
C THR A 345 -11.83 -6.93 -22.39
N ARG A 346 -11.96 -6.15 -21.32
CA ARG A 346 -12.91 -5.03 -21.23
C ARG A 346 -12.28 -3.76 -20.65
N ARG A 347 -12.90 -2.62 -20.97
CA ARG A 347 -12.74 -1.37 -20.22
C ARG A 347 -13.78 -1.28 -19.12
N TYR A 348 -13.46 -0.50 -18.10
CA TYR A 348 -14.31 -0.21 -16.97
C TYR A 348 -14.39 1.30 -16.76
N ASN A 349 -15.58 1.77 -16.37
CA ASN A 349 -15.87 3.17 -16.15
C ASN A 349 -16.45 3.36 -14.74
N LEU A 350 -16.15 4.50 -14.13
CA LEU A 350 -16.84 4.96 -12.92
C LEU A 350 -17.85 6.03 -13.34
N HIS A 351 -19.14 5.70 -13.29
CA HIS A 351 -20.24 6.58 -13.70
C HIS A 351 -21.22 6.73 -12.54
N LYS A 352 -21.52 7.98 -12.14
CA LYS A 352 -22.35 8.30 -10.96
C LYS A 352 -21.92 7.57 -9.68
N SER A 353 -20.61 7.39 -9.47
CA SER A 353 -20.02 6.62 -8.37
C SER A 353 -20.40 5.13 -8.32
N SER A 354 -20.86 4.55 -9.42
CA SER A 354 -20.98 3.10 -9.58
C SER A 354 -19.96 2.59 -10.59
N LEU A 355 -19.44 1.40 -10.38
CA LEU A 355 -18.42 0.77 -11.22
C LEU A 355 -19.10 0.01 -12.37
N TRP A 356 -18.91 0.41 -13.61
CA TRP A 356 -19.56 -0.20 -14.76
C TRP A 356 -18.60 -0.96 -15.66
N GLN A 357 -19.10 -2.05 -16.26
CA GLN A 357 -18.49 -2.67 -17.43
C GLN A 357 -18.66 -1.73 -18.65
N GLY A 358 -17.58 -1.51 -19.40
CA GLY A 358 -17.54 -0.64 -20.56
C GLY A 358 -17.43 -1.42 -21.87
N GLU A 359 -16.59 -0.91 -22.78
CA GLU A 359 -16.36 -1.52 -24.09
C GLU A 359 -15.53 -2.80 -24.03
N TYR A 360 -15.84 -3.75 -24.91
CA TYR A 360 -14.97 -4.90 -25.18
C TYR A 360 -13.73 -4.46 -25.97
N ILE A 361 -12.56 -4.97 -25.59
CA ILE A 361 -11.29 -4.72 -26.27
C ILE A 361 -10.81 -6.05 -26.88
N ARG A 362 -10.68 -6.06 -28.21
CA ARG A 362 -10.00 -7.14 -28.92
C ARG A 362 -8.49 -6.98 -28.77
N GLN A 363 -7.82 -7.99 -28.20
CA GLN A 363 -6.39 -7.92 -27.97
C GLN A 363 -5.68 -9.19 -28.48
N ASN A 364 -4.74 -8.98 -29.41
CA ASN A 364 -3.96 -10.03 -30.10
C ASN A 364 -2.68 -10.43 -29.35
N GLU A 365 -2.45 -9.94 -28.13
CA GLU A 365 -1.25 -10.30 -27.38
C GLU A 365 -1.36 -11.72 -26.83
N LYS A 366 -0.42 -12.59 -27.24
CA LYS A 366 -0.25 -13.92 -26.66
C LYS A 366 -0.03 -13.79 -25.15
N ILE A 367 -0.84 -14.52 -24.39
CA ILE A 367 -0.71 -14.58 -22.94
C ILE A 367 0.53 -15.41 -22.62
N GLN A 368 1.45 -14.85 -21.84
CA GLN A 368 2.50 -15.67 -21.24
C GLN A 368 1.89 -16.35 -20.01
N PRO A 369 1.93 -17.69 -19.93
CA PRO A 369 1.35 -18.39 -18.81
C PRO A 369 2.11 -18.02 -17.54
N THR A 370 1.40 -17.39 -16.60
CA THR A 370 1.98 -16.95 -15.33
C THR A 370 1.85 -18.03 -14.27
N LYS A 371 2.87 -18.11 -13.41
CA LYS A 371 2.88 -18.99 -12.24
C LYS A 371 1.73 -18.61 -11.32
N LEU A 372 1.04 -19.61 -10.77
CA LEU A 372 -0.04 -19.44 -9.78
C LEU A 372 0.46 -18.59 -8.61
N GLU A 373 -0.23 -17.48 -8.36
CA GLU A 373 0.15 -16.53 -7.32
C GLU A 373 -0.22 -17.06 -5.93
N HIS A 374 0.66 -16.86 -4.94
CA HIS A 374 0.35 -17.23 -3.56
C HIS A 374 -0.63 -16.24 -2.91
N PRO A 375 -1.58 -16.72 -2.09
CA PRO A 375 -2.64 -15.91 -1.49
C PRO A 375 -2.17 -14.90 -0.43
N HIS A 376 -0.91 -15.00 0.04
CA HIS A 376 -0.33 -14.06 0.99
C HIS A 376 0.61 -13.05 0.31
N PRO A 377 0.59 -11.76 0.70
CA PRO A 377 1.57 -10.77 0.27
C PRO A 377 2.99 -11.22 0.56
N ILE A 378 3.96 -10.76 -0.25
CA ILE A 378 5.35 -11.24 -0.20
C ILE A 378 5.90 -11.24 1.21
N LEU A 379 5.72 -10.15 1.96
CA LEU A 379 6.34 -9.99 3.28
C LEU A 379 5.65 -10.79 4.39
N LEU A 380 4.40 -11.21 4.22
CA LEU A 380 3.73 -12.15 5.14
C LEU A 380 4.08 -13.61 4.85
N ARG A 381 4.75 -13.89 3.72
CA ARG A 381 5.25 -15.25 3.43
C ARG A 381 6.44 -15.55 4.31
N LEU A 382 6.48 -16.76 4.85
CA LEU A 382 7.60 -17.26 5.64
C LEU A 382 8.95 -17.15 4.88
N SER A 383 8.93 -17.27 3.55
CA SER A 383 10.11 -17.14 2.69
C SER A 383 10.74 -15.74 2.71
N ALA A 384 9.94 -14.68 2.85
CA ALA A 384 10.44 -13.31 3.01
C ALA A 384 10.53 -12.91 4.50
N GLY A 385 9.77 -13.57 5.37
CA GLY A 385 9.79 -13.34 6.80
C GLY A 385 11.07 -13.81 7.48
N ILE A 386 11.62 -14.97 7.09
CA ILE A 386 12.91 -15.46 7.59
C ILE A 386 14.04 -14.45 7.33
N PRO A 387 14.28 -13.97 6.09
CA PRO A 387 15.33 -12.97 5.85
C PRO A 387 15.04 -11.62 6.52
N PHE A 388 13.77 -11.26 6.70
CA PHE A 388 13.40 -10.04 7.41
C PHE A 388 13.72 -10.12 8.92
N ILE A 389 13.33 -11.20 9.58
CA ILE A 389 13.65 -11.43 11.00
C ILE A 389 15.16 -11.60 11.18
N SER A 390 15.82 -12.36 10.31
CA SER A 390 17.27 -12.54 10.39
C SER A 390 18.01 -11.21 10.23
N TYR A 391 17.53 -10.33 9.35
CA TYR A 391 18.05 -8.97 9.23
C TYR A 391 17.88 -8.15 10.52
N MET A 392 16.70 -8.20 11.16
CA MET A 392 16.47 -7.49 12.42
C MET A 392 17.33 -8.03 13.57
N VAL A 393 17.48 -9.36 13.68
CA VAL A 393 18.36 -10.00 14.67
C VAL A 393 19.82 -9.67 14.38
N LEU A 394 20.25 -9.72 13.12
CA LEU A 394 21.58 -9.32 12.71
C LEU A 394 21.84 -7.84 13.07
N PHE A 395 20.89 -6.95 12.81
CA PHE A 395 20.99 -5.54 13.19
C PHE A 395 21.08 -5.38 14.72
N ALA A 396 20.29 -6.14 15.49
CA ALA A 396 20.36 -6.18 16.95
C ALA A 396 21.74 -6.59 17.48
N CYS A 397 22.42 -7.52 16.79
CA CYS A 397 23.77 -7.97 17.14
C CYS A 397 24.86 -6.99 16.66
N ILE A 398 24.70 -6.43 15.46
CA ILE A 398 25.66 -5.51 14.85
C ILE A 398 25.78 -4.23 15.67
N VAL A 399 24.68 -3.70 16.21
CA VAL A 399 24.69 -2.45 16.98
C VAL A 399 25.65 -2.54 18.18
N PRO A 400 25.54 -3.50 19.12
CA PRO A 400 26.52 -3.66 20.19
C PRO A 400 27.93 -3.98 19.70
N VAL A 401 28.08 -4.78 18.64
CA VAL A 401 29.42 -5.13 18.10
C VAL A 401 30.15 -3.89 17.59
N LEU A 402 29.50 -3.06 16.78
CA LEU A 402 30.09 -1.81 16.28
C LEU A 402 30.43 -0.84 17.40
N MET A 403 29.63 -0.81 18.47
CA MET A 403 29.80 0.11 19.58
C MET A 403 30.85 -0.31 20.61
N PHE A 404 30.98 -1.61 20.89
CA PHE A 404 31.79 -2.11 22.01
C PHE A 404 33.02 -2.93 21.61
N VAL A 405 33.24 -3.30 20.34
CA VAL A 405 34.39 -4.14 19.90
C VAL A 405 35.54 -3.28 19.34
N PRO A 406 36.82 -3.54 19.71
CA PRO A 406 37.94 -2.73 19.27
C PRO A 406 38.22 -3.07 17.81
N GLY A 407 38.19 -2.08 16.93
CA GLY A 407 38.36 -2.25 15.48
C GLY A 407 37.06 -2.20 14.67
N ALA A 408 35.93 -2.61 15.24
CA ALA A 408 34.62 -2.48 14.61
C ALA A 408 34.12 -1.02 14.63
N ASN A 409 34.42 -0.28 15.70
CA ASN A 409 34.09 1.14 15.84
C ASN A 409 34.75 2.04 14.76
N ILE A 410 35.81 1.57 14.08
CA ILE A 410 36.41 2.31 12.95
C ILE A 410 35.38 2.49 11.81
N ILE A 411 34.45 1.55 11.65
CA ILE A 411 33.42 1.60 10.61
C ILE A 411 32.41 2.72 10.92
N THR A 412 31.97 2.84 12.17
CA THR A 412 31.07 3.90 12.64
C THR A 412 31.73 5.28 12.63
N GLU A 413 33.05 5.33 12.75
CA GLU A 413 33.83 6.57 12.57
C GLU A 413 33.93 7.00 11.11
N LYS A 414 34.18 6.06 10.19
CA LYS A 414 34.28 6.37 8.76
C LYS A 414 32.93 6.66 8.12
N ILE A 415 31.87 5.99 8.58
CA ILE A 415 30.53 6.07 8.00
C ILE A 415 29.52 6.33 9.13
N PRO A 416 29.43 7.57 9.64
CA PRO A 416 28.60 7.89 10.82
C PRO A 416 27.09 7.67 10.57
N PHE A 417 26.65 7.73 9.31
CA PHE A 417 25.26 7.48 8.93
C PHE A 417 24.91 6.00 8.74
N LEU A 418 25.88 5.06 8.82
CA LEU A 418 25.67 3.63 8.52
C LEU A 418 24.56 3.03 9.38
N LEU A 419 24.64 3.23 10.69
CA LEU A 419 23.66 2.70 11.63
C LEU A 419 22.26 3.27 11.35
N THR A 420 22.17 4.56 11.04
CA THR A 420 20.90 5.20 10.68
C THR A 420 20.34 4.65 9.37
N ALA A 421 21.19 4.41 8.37
CA ALA A 421 20.77 3.81 7.11
C ALA A 421 20.23 2.38 7.32
N LEU A 422 20.90 1.57 8.13
CA LEU A 422 20.40 0.23 8.49
C LEU A 422 19.07 0.31 9.25
N ALA A 423 18.93 1.23 10.22
CA ALA A 423 17.66 1.46 10.92
C ALA A 423 16.54 1.89 9.96
N THR A 424 16.84 2.73 8.96
CA THR A 424 15.83 3.11 7.95
C THR A 424 15.38 1.93 7.08
N ILE A 425 16.25 0.95 6.80
CA ILE A 425 15.86 -0.27 6.09
C ILE A 425 14.92 -1.11 6.96
N VAL A 426 15.21 -1.26 8.27
CA VAL A 426 14.28 -1.92 9.21
C VAL A 426 12.91 -1.24 9.17
N LYS A 427 12.87 0.10 9.26
CA LYS A 427 11.65 0.90 9.17
C LYS A 427 10.88 0.68 7.86
N LEU A 428 11.56 0.71 6.71
CA LEU A 428 10.91 0.52 5.40
C LEU A 428 10.31 -0.87 5.23
N LEU A 429 11.01 -1.90 5.71
CA LEU A 429 10.51 -3.27 5.71
C LEU A 429 9.35 -3.44 6.70
N TRP A 430 9.45 -2.87 7.90
CA TRP A 430 8.35 -2.87 8.87
C TRP A 430 7.09 -2.22 8.31
N GLY A 431 7.21 -1.07 7.63
CA GLY A 431 6.07 -0.41 6.98
C GLY A 431 5.37 -1.28 5.94
N CYS A 432 6.12 -2.13 5.22
CA CYS A 432 5.52 -3.10 4.31
C CYS A 432 4.76 -4.21 5.06
N LEU A 433 5.26 -4.65 6.22
CA LEU A 433 4.61 -5.71 7.02
C LEU A 433 3.32 -5.18 7.62
N ASP A 434 3.39 -3.98 8.19
CA ASP A 434 2.27 -3.23 8.74
C ASP A 434 1.17 -3.02 7.69
N MET A 435 1.50 -2.51 6.50
CA MET A 435 0.51 -2.32 5.43
C MET A 435 -0.14 -3.65 4.98
N ASN A 436 0.65 -4.72 4.86
CA ASN A 436 0.11 -6.02 4.48
C ASN A 436 -0.84 -6.59 5.53
N LEU A 437 -0.56 -6.40 6.82
CA LEU A 437 -1.46 -6.81 7.89
C LEU A 437 -2.76 -5.99 7.88
N ARG A 438 -2.67 -4.66 7.69
CA ARG A 438 -3.85 -3.77 7.62
C ARG A 438 -4.84 -4.17 6.53
N VAL A 439 -4.33 -4.56 5.37
CA VAL A 439 -5.15 -4.99 4.21
C VAL A 439 -5.86 -6.32 4.49
N ILE A 440 -5.22 -7.21 5.27
CA ILE A 440 -5.72 -8.56 5.54
C ILE A 440 -6.63 -8.63 6.77
N GLU A 441 -6.45 -7.73 7.75
CA GLU A 441 -7.12 -7.82 9.05
C GLU A 441 -8.66 -7.89 8.97
N PRO A 442 -9.37 -7.06 8.17
CA PRO A 442 -10.83 -7.16 8.06
C PRO A 442 -11.29 -8.54 7.55
N TYR A 443 -10.55 -9.13 6.62
CA TYR A 443 -10.83 -10.45 6.09
C TYR A 443 -10.52 -11.56 7.10
N TYR A 444 -9.52 -11.35 7.96
CA TYR A 444 -9.21 -12.27 9.04
C TYR A 444 -10.36 -12.32 10.06
N ILE A 445 -10.92 -11.16 10.41
CA ILE A 445 -12.09 -11.06 11.30
C ILE A 445 -13.29 -11.78 10.67
N LEU A 446 -13.54 -11.56 9.37
CA LEU A 446 -14.62 -12.26 8.64
C LEU A 446 -14.41 -13.77 8.58
N SER A 447 -13.16 -14.25 8.50
CA SER A 447 -12.86 -15.69 8.51
C SER A 447 -13.22 -16.39 9.83
N ARG A 448 -13.25 -15.64 10.95
CA ARG A 448 -13.60 -16.15 12.27
C ARG A 448 -15.11 -16.31 12.51
N ARG A 449 -15.93 -15.92 11.53
CA ARG A 449 -17.41 -15.93 11.57
C ARG A 449 -17.99 -14.94 12.58
N CYS A 450 -19.31 -14.74 12.53
CA CYS A 450 -20.04 -13.82 13.38
C CYS A 450 -19.45 -12.40 13.42
N ALA A 451 -18.89 -11.92 12.31
CA ALA A 451 -18.25 -10.61 12.30
C ALA A 451 -19.30 -9.49 12.34
N PRO A 452 -19.07 -8.43 13.14
CA PRO A 452 -20.00 -7.31 13.23
C PRO A 452 -20.05 -6.53 11.91
N PRO A 453 -21.18 -5.83 11.61
CA PRO A 453 -21.33 -5.04 10.39
C PRO A 453 -20.23 -3.99 10.17
N LYS A 454 -19.72 -3.41 11.26
CA LYS A 454 -18.60 -2.45 11.25
C LYS A 454 -17.34 -2.99 10.57
N THR A 455 -17.12 -4.30 10.55
CA THR A 455 -15.97 -4.92 9.86
C THR A 455 -16.00 -4.67 8.36
N LEU A 456 -17.18 -4.52 7.75
CA LEU A 456 -17.30 -4.22 6.31
C LEU A 456 -16.90 -2.79 5.96
N THR A 457 -17.09 -1.84 6.88
CA THR A 457 -16.70 -0.42 6.71
C THR A 457 -15.32 -0.12 7.30
N LEU A 458 -14.71 -1.10 7.98
CA LEU A 458 -13.40 -1.00 8.60
C LEU A 458 -12.31 -0.87 7.54
N ASP A 459 -11.51 0.19 7.66
CA ASP A 459 -10.35 0.42 6.81
C ASP A 459 -9.17 0.94 7.64
N TYR A 460 -8.26 0.03 7.99
CA TYR A 460 -7.00 0.36 8.66
C TYR A 460 -5.94 0.90 7.70
N THR A 461 -6.13 0.78 6.39
CA THR A 461 -5.08 1.10 5.42
C THR A 461 -4.85 2.61 5.35
N GLY A 462 -5.90 3.43 5.45
CA GLY A 462 -5.83 4.89 5.30
C GLY A 462 -5.81 5.74 6.55
N THR A 463 -5.36 5.20 7.66
CA THR A 463 -5.26 5.91 8.93
C THR A 463 -3.80 6.18 9.29
N VAL A 464 -3.55 7.26 10.04
CA VAL A 464 -2.19 7.65 10.45
C VAL A 464 -1.65 6.55 11.36
N PRO A 465 -0.40 6.08 11.19
CA PRO A 465 0.16 4.97 11.98
C PRO A 465 -0.05 5.10 13.50
N GLY A 466 0.09 6.32 14.05
CA GLY A 466 -0.15 6.56 15.47
C GLY A 466 -1.58 6.37 15.93
N PHE A 467 -2.55 6.76 15.10
CA PHE A 467 -3.97 6.64 15.44
C PHE A 467 -4.49 5.20 15.27
N ILE A 468 -3.85 4.41 14.40
CA ILE A 468 -4.23 3.01 14.15
C ILE A 468 -4.05 2.15 15.38
N SER A 469 -2.95 2.31 16.10
CA SER A 469 -2.69 1.52 17.31
C SER A 469 -3.81 1.69 18.33
N TYR A 470 -4.27 2.93 18.49
CA TYR A 470 -5.40 3.26 19.36
C TYR A 470 -6.72 2.71 18.82
N GLN A 471 -7.02 2.95 17.54
CA GLN A 471 -8.27 2.51 16.91
C GLN A 471 -8.41 0.98 16.90
N ALA A 472 -7.33 0.25 16.58
CA ALA A 472 -7.30 -1.20 16.58
C ALA A 472 -7.46 -1.77 17.98
N ALA A 473 -6.83 -1.16 19.00
CA ALA A 473 -7.00 -1.56 20.39
C ALA A 473 -8.46 -1.40 20.87
N GLN A 474 -9.14 -0.32 20.47
CA GLN A 474 -10.56 -0.12 20.78
C GLN A 474 -11.48 -1.11 20.07
N ASN A 475 -11.11 -1.57 18.88
CA ASN A 475 -11.89 -2.55 18.12
C ASN A 475 -11.65 -4.01 18.57
N GLY A 476 -10.70 -4.26 19.48
CA GLY A 476 -10.33 -5.60 19.93
C GLY A 476 -9.28 -6.30 19.04
N ASP A 477 -8.73 -5.60 18.04
CA ASP A 477 -7.73 -6.13 17.10
C ASP A 477 -6.31 -5.92 17.66
N TYR A 478 -5.99 -6.60 18.76
CA TYR A 478 -4.74 -6.37 19.51
C TYR A 478 -3.47 -6.62 18.69
N LEU A 479 -3.47 -7.60 17.78
CA LEU A 479 -2.31 -7.83 16.92
C LEU A 479 -2.02 -6.61 16.03
N MET A 480 -3.07 -6.09 15.40
CA MET A 480 -2.98 -4.90 14.56
C MET A 480 -2.54 -3.68 15.38
N ALA A 481 -3.03 -3.55 16.61
CA ALA A 481 -2.60 -2.50 17.53
C ALA A 481 -1.08 -2.55 17.84
N LEU A 482 -0.55 -3.74 18.12
CA LEU A 482 0.87 -3.94 18.40
C LEU A 482 1.76 -3.67 17.17
N VAL A 483 1.31 -4.07 15.98
CA VAL A 483 2.04 -3.81 14.73
C VAL A 483 2.04 -2.32 14.38
N GLY A 484 0.92 -1.64 14.56
CA GLY A 484 0.81 -0.18 14.42
C GLY A 484 1.73 0.56 15.40
N LEU A 485 1.82 0.09 16.64
CA LEU A 485 2.75 0.64 17.64
C LEU A 485 4.20 0.43 17.20
N GLY A 486 4.52 -0.71 16.60
CA GLY A 486 5.82 -0.97 15.98
C GLY A 486 6.20 0.02 14.88
N ALA A 487 5.22 0.52 14.11
CA ALA A 487 5.49 1.53 13.08
C ALA A 487 5.98 2.85 13.71
N ILE A 488 5.38 3.29 14.82
CA ILE A 488 5.83 4.46 15.58
C ILE A 488 7.20 4.20 16.21
N LEU A 489 7.38 3.03 16.85
CA LEU A 489 8.64 2.68 17.48
C LEU A 489 9.80 2.58 16.47
N SER A 490 9.53 2.19 15.21
CA SER A 490 10.55 2.17 14.16
C SER A 490 11.06 3.58 13.79
N GLU A 491 10.22 4.60 13.93
CA GLU A 491 10.63 6.01 13.78
C GLU A 491 11.52 6.43 14.96
N VAL A 492 11.11 6.09 16.18
CA VAL A 492 11.89 6.34 17.40
C VAL A 492 13.25 5.63 17.36
N LEU A 493 13.28 4.38 16.87
CA LEU A 493 14.52 3.63 16.67
C LEU A 493 15.49 4.40 15.76
N THR A 494 14.99 4.97 14.67
CA THR A 494 15.81 5.76 13.74
C THR A 494 16.41 6.97 14.47
N VAL A 495 15.63 7.65 15.32
CA VAL A 495 16.13 8.76 16.16
C VAL A 495 17.21 8.29 17.13
N CYS A 496 16.98 7.22 17.87
CA CYS A 496 17.93 6.72 18.88
C CYS A 496 19.23 6.23 18.24
N VAL A 497 19.15 5.59 17.08
CA VAL A 497 20.34 5.09 16.38
C VAL A 497 21.21 6.22 15.84
N THR A 498 20.65 7.41 15.57
CA THR A 498 21.45 8.60 15.20
C THR A 498 22.38 9.08 16.34
N SER A 499 22.11 8.66 17.58
CA SER A 499 22.95 8.96 18.75
C SER A 499 24.20 8.08 18.83
N PHE A 500 24.21 6.90 18.18
CA PHE A 500 25.26 5.87 18.32
C PHE A 500 26.53 6.09 17.50
N SER A 501 26.85 7.31 17.05
CA SER A 501 28.12 7.60 16.37
C SER A 501 29.27 7.82 17.38
N VAL A 502 29.37 6.97 18.40
CA VAL A 502 30.28 7.15 19.55
C VAL A 502 30.87 5.81 20.00
N ASP A 503 32.04 5.84 20.65
CA ASP A 503 32.61 4.61 21.21
C ASP A 503 31.87 4.23 22.49
N GLY A 504 31.20 3.08 22.49
CA GLY A 504 30.42 2.59 23.62
C GLY A 504 31.29 2.20 24.82
N ARG A 505 32.55 1.81 24.59
CA ARG A 505 33.48 1.39 25.66
C ARG A 505 33.76 2.50 26.66
N LYS A 506 33.80 3.74 26.16
CA LYS A 506 34.00 4.93 27.00
C LYS A 506 32.92 5.02 28.07
N PHE A 507 31.71 4.50 27.85
CA PHE A 507 30.60 4.55 28.79
C PHE A 507 30.46 3.34 29.73
N ILE A 508 31.42 2.39 29.73
CA ILE A 508 31.48 1.29 30.71
C ILE A 508 32.11 1.81 32.01
N SER A 509 31.51 1.56 33.18
CA SER A 509 32.05 2.00 34.48
C SER A 509 33.47 1.46 34.69
N GLY A 510 34.41 2.32 35.08
CA GLY A 510 35.82 1.97 35.30
C GLY A 510 36.76 2.16 34.08
N ASN A 511 36.22 2.26 32.85
CA ASN A 511 37.04 2.47 31.63
C ASN A 511 37.04 3.93 31.14
N GLY A 512 36.17 4.77 31.68
CA GLY A 512 36.04 6.17 31.29
C GLY A 512 36.23 7.08 32.49
N GLY A 513 37.49 7.42 32.75
CA GLY A 513 37.92 8.48 33.67
C GLY A 513 37.57 8.25 35.13
N ASP A 514 38.28 7.33 35.80
CA ASP A 514 38.53 7.50 37.24
C ASP A 514 39.84 8.28 37.40
N HIS A 515 39.74 9.38 38.13
CA HIS A 515 40.74 10.31 38.64
C HIS A 515 42.23 9.98 38.36
N ASP A 516 42.87 10.78 37.49
CA ASP A 516 44.18 11.45 37.75
C ASP A 516 44.92 11.93 36.49
N ASN A 517 44.50 11.53 35.28
CA ASN A 517 45.21 11.91 34.05
C ASN A 517 44.37 12.80 33.13
N LYS A 518 44.63 14.12 33.19
CA LYS A 518 43.92 15.18 32.44
C LYS A 518 44.19 15.17 30.93
N ASP A 519 45.10 14.34 30.45
CA ASP A 519 45.51 14.29 29.04
C ASP A 519 45.04 12.99 28.34
N ASN A 520 44.02 12.30 28.86
CA ASN A 520 43.57 11.04 28.27
C ASN A 520 42.58 11.27 27.09
N PRO A 521 42.97 10.99 25.83
CA PRO A 521 42.07 11.10 24.68
C PRO A 521 40.85 10.15 24.76
N ASP A 522 40.92 9.14 25.63
CA ASP A 522 39.83 8.20 25.88
C ASP A 522 38.77 8.68 26.88
N ASP A 523 38.86 9.90 27.39
CA ASP A 523 37.87 10.43 28.31
C ASP A 523 36.44 10.51 27.71
N ARG A 524 35.44 10.30 28.58
CA ARG A 524 34.00 10.37 28.27
C ARG A 524 33.57 11.76 27.83
N GLY A 525 34.18 12.81 28.38
CA GLY A 525 33.91 14.21 28.05
C GLY A 525 34.19 14.53 26.58
N ASN A 526 35.00 13.73 25.88
CA ASN A 526 35.35 13.90 24.47
C ASN A 526 34.29 13.39 23.48
N THR A 527 33.13 13.00 23.99
CA THR A 527 32.05 12.40 23.21
C THR A 527 30.86 13.36 23.06
N ALA A 528 30.06 13.16 22.00
CA ALA A 528 28.82 13.89 21.76
C ALA A 528 27.66 13.52 22.72
N GLU A 529 27.87 12.54 23.59
CA GLU A 529 26.86 11.92 24.44
C GLU A 529 27.22 12.04 25.91
N THR A 530 26.19 12.16 26.74
CA THR A 530 26.31 12.07 28.20
C THR A 530 26.14 10.61 28.62
N PHE A 531 26.74 10.20 29.74
CA PHE A 531 26.58 8.84 30.27
C PHE A 531 25.11 8.40 30.36
N ARG A 532 24.23 9.27 30.85
CA ARG A 532 22.78 8.99 30.95
C ARG A 532 22.10 8.91 29.58
N SER A 533 22.39 9.83 28.66
CA SER A 533 21.75 9.85 27.34
C SER A 533 22.14 8.62 26.51
N PHE A 534 23.41 8.21 26.60
CA PHE A 534 23.92 7.02 25.95
C PHE A 534 23.17 5.76 26.39
N TRP A 535 23.13 5.48 27.70
CA TRP A 535 22.50 4.27 28.22
C TRP A 535 20.99 4.24 28.03
N ILE A 536 20.31 5.39 28.14
CA ILE A 536 18.87 5.49 27.86
C ILE A 536 18.60 5.20 26.37
N SER A 537 19.32 5.85 25.45
CA SER A 537 19.14 5.63 24.01
C SER A 537 19.49 4.20 23.61
N PHE A 538 20.56 3.62 24.17
CA PHE A 538 20.97 2.24 23.92
C PHE A 538 19.91 1.25 24.42
N ALA A 539 19.50 1.34 25.69
CA ALA A 539 18.49 0.47 26.27
C ALA A 539 17.15 0.57 25.50
N LEU A 540 16.74 1.79 25.14
CA LEU A 540 15.52 2.03 24.40
C LEU A 540 15.60 1.46 22.97
N ALA A 541 16.70 1.67 22.25
CA ALA A 541 16.89 1.09 20.91
C ALA A 541 16.88 -0.45 20.94
N THR A 542 17.59 -1.06 21.91
CA THR A 542 17.60 -2.51 22.10
C THR A 542 16.20 -3.03 22.42
N ALA A 543 15.46 -2.38 23.34
CA ALA A 543 14.10 -2.75 23.68
C ALA A 543 13.16 -2.66 22.46
N ILE A 544 13.29 -1.61 21.64
CA ILE A 544 12.50 -1.48 20.41
C ILE A 544 12.82 -2.59 19.42
N ILE A 545 14.10 -2.89 19.17
CA ILE A 545 14.46 -3.95 18.22
C ILE A 545 13.94 -5.31 18.70
N ILE A 546 14.06 -5.62 19.99
CA ILE A 546 13.50 -6.84 20.59
C ILE A 546 11.97 -6.86 20.39
N TYR A 547 11.29 -5.75 20.68
CA TYR A 547 9.85 -5.63 20.46
C TYR A 547 9.48 -5.91 18.99
N LEU A 548 10.16 -5.28 18.03
CA LEU A 548 9.91 -5.50 16.59
C LEU A 548 10.13 -6.96 16.21
N CYS A 549 11.21 -7.60 16.68
CA CYS A 549 11.46 -9.02 16.46
C CYS A 549 10.35 -9.91 17.01
N VAL A 550 9.95 -9.70 18.28
CA VAL A 550 8.90 -10.49 18.94
C VAL A 550 7.57 -10.35 18.22
N ILE A 551 7.16 -9.12 17.89
CA ILE A 551 5.91 -8.87 17.20
C ILE A 551 5.94 -9.42 15.77
N ALA A 552 7.05 -9.31 15.04
CA ALA A 552 7.18 -9.93 13.73
C ALA A 552 7.01 -11.46 13.81
N ILE A 553 7.69 -12.12 14.74
CA ILE A 553 7.55 -13.57 14.98
C ILE A 553 6.08 -13.91 15.29
N LEU A 554 5.44 -13.15 16.18
CA LEU A 554 4.04 -13.35 16.55
C LEU A 554 3.10 -13.20 15.34
N VAL A 555 3.32 -12.21 14.48
CA VAL A 555 2.58 -12.05 13.22
C VAL A 555 2.74 -13.29 12.34
N TYR A 556 3.96 -13.78 12.12
CA TYR A 556 4.17 -14.97 11.30
C TYR A 556 3.59 -16.24 11.91
N VAL A 557 3.59 -16.38 13.24
CA VAL A 557 2.98 -17.53 13.93
C VAL A 557 1.46 -17.49 13.81
N GLN A 558 0.83 -16.34 14.12
CA GLN A 558 -0.63 -16.21 14.14
C GLN A 558 -1.27 -16.10 12.75
N ARG A 559 -0.54 -15.56 11.76
CA ARG A 559 -1.05 -15.32 10.40
C ARG A 559 -0.46 -16.27 9.35
N ARG A 560 0.20 -17.38 9.77
CA ARG A 560 0.78 -18.40 8.88
C ARG A 560 -0.24 -19.07 7.96
N HIS A 561 -1.46 -19.28 8.45
CA HIS A 561 -2.47 -20.09 7.77
C HIS A 561 -3.05 -19.38 6.54
N LYS A 562 -3.30 -20.14 5.47
CA LYS A 562 -3.92 -19.64 4.24
C LYS A 562 -5.44 -19.66 4.42
N PHE A 563 -6.01 -18.53 4.78
CA PHE A 563 -7.47 -18.39 4.99
C PHE A 563 -8.16 -17.63 3.85
N LEU A 564 -7.41 -17.14 2.87
CA LEU A 564 -7.95 -16.46 1.69
C LEU A 564 -7.58 -17.22 0.41
N PRO A 565 -8.47 -17.23 -0.60
CA PRO A 565 -8.13 -17.73 -1.94
C PRO A 565 -7.12 -16.83 -2.66
N ARG A 566 -7.14 -15.52 -2.39
CA ARG A 566 -6.28 -14.51 -3.03
C ARG A 566 -6.05 -13.29 -2.12
N GLN A 567 -5.07 -12.46 -2.48
CA GLN A 567 -4.81 -11.19 -1.79
C GLN A 567 -5.88 -10.14 -2.15
N PRO A 568 -6.48 -9.44 -1.17
CA PRO A 568 -7.52 -8.44 -1.42
C PRO A 568 -6.94 -7.05 -1.82
N GLY A 569 -5.69 -6.97 -2.26
CA GLY A 569 -5.00 -5.71 -2.55
C GLY A 569 -5.49 -4.95 -3.80
N THR A 570 -6.36 -5.56 -4.60
CA THR A 570 -6.92 -4.97 -5.84
C THR A 570 -8.45 -4.86 -5.74
N ILE A 571 -9.03 -3.84 -6.39
CA ILE A 571 -10.50 -3.67 -6.45
C ILE A 571 -11.14 -4.90 -7.11
N ALA A 572 -10.50 -5.45 -8.15
CA ALA A 572 -10.92 -6.70 -8.77
C ALA A 572 -10.97 -7.87 -7.77
N GLY A 573 -9.97 -7.98 -6.89
CA GLY A 573 -9.94 -8.99 -5.84
C GLY A 573 -11.10 -8.86 -4.87
N VAL A 574 -11.45 -7.63 -4.47
CA VAL A 574 -12.60 -7.32 -3.60
C VAL A 574 -13.93 -7.61 -4.31
N LEU A 575 -14.11 -7.20 -5.57
CA LEU A 575 -15.30 -7.48 -6.37
C LEU A 575 -15.54 -8.99 -6.52
N ALA A 576 -14.49 -9.75 -6.76
CA ALA A 576 -14.57 -11.20 -6.81
C ALA A 576 -14.93 -11.83 -5.45
N PHE A 577 -14.70 -11.14 -4.31
CA PHE A 577 -15.08 -11.66 -2.98
C PHE A 577 -16.55 -11.43 -2.66
N ILE A 578 -17.19 -10.47 -3.32
CA ILE A 578 -18.60 -10.13 -3.10
C ILE A 578 -19.50 -10.60 -4.24
N HIS A 579 -18.93 -11.28 -5.25
CA HIS A 579 -19.68 -11.83 -6.38
C HIS A 579 -20.77 -12.80 -5.89
N GLN A 580 -21.99 -12.59 -6.39
CA GLN A 580 -23.24 -13.30 -6.03
C GLN A 580 -23.61 -13.33 -4.54
N SER A 581 -22.96 -12.53 -3.71
CA SER A 581 -23.25 -12.43 -2.28
C SER A 581 -24.63 -11.83 -2.01
N LYS A 582 -25.38 -12.41 -1.08
CA LYS A 582 -26.68 -11.90 -0.62
C LYS A 582 -26.53 -10.63 0.19
N MET A 583 -25.34 -10.38 0.76
CA MET A 583 -25.00 -9.12 1.41
C MET A 583 -25.21 -7.90 0.51
N LEU A 584 -25.14 -8.06 -0.83
CA LEU A 584 -25.26 -6.95 -1.78
C LEU A 584 -26.63 -6.27 -1.72
N ASP A 585 -27.66 -6.97 -1.26
CA ASP A 585 -29.00 -6.42 -1.13
C ASP A 585 -29.04 -5.32 -0.05
N ASP A 586 -28.18 -5.42 0.98
CA ASP A 586 -28.04 -4.43 2.05
C ASP A 586 -27.45 -3.10 1.55
N PHE A 587 -26.77 -3.13 0.39
CA PHE A 587 -26.08 -1.98 -0.20
C PHE A 587 -26.89 -1.29 -1.30
N ILE A 588 -28.10 -1.75 -1.62
CA ILE A 588 -28.96 -1.12 -2.62
C ILE A 588 -29.36 0.29 -2.16
N GLY A 589 -29.07 1.32 -2.97
CA GLY A 589 -29.42 2.71 -2.65
C GLY A 589 -28.47 3.39 -1.65
N THR A 590 -27.38 2.73 -1.25
CA THR A 590 -26.40 3.27 -0.30
C THR A 590 -25.24 4.03 -0.96
N GLU A 591 -25.28 4.23 -2.28
CA GLU A 591 -24.14 4.75 -3.07
C GLU A 591 -23.74 6.18 -2.71
N ARG A 592 -24.69 6.95 -2.16
CA ARG A 592 -24.50 8.34 -1.74
C ARG A 592 -24.15 8.48 -0.26
N MET A 593 -24.24 7.40 0.52
CA MET A 593 -23.98 7.46 1.95
C MET A 593 -22.49 7.71 2.22
N ASN A 594 -22.22 8.49 3.26
CA ASN A 594 -20.87 8.63 3.79
C ASN A 594 -20.50 7.42 4.66
N SER A 595 -19.22 7.21 4.96
CA SER A 595 -18.76 6.04 5.71
C SER A 595 -19.40 5.90 7.11
N LYS A 596 -19.73 7.01 7.78
CA LYS A 596 -20.41 6.99 9.09
C LYS A 596 -21.86 6.54 8.95
N GLU A 597 -22.58 7.11 7.99
CA GLU A 597 -23.97 6.75 7.68
C GLU A 597 -24.06 5.29 7.23
N MET A 598 -23.13 4.83 6.40
CA MET A 598 -23.03 3.43 5.99
C MET A 598 -22.85 2.48 7.19
N THR A 599 -22.02 2.88 8.15
CA THR A 599 -21.79 2.05 9.35
C THR A 599 -23.06 1.98 10.21
N GLN A 600 -23.73 3.12 10.41
CA GLN A 600 -24.99 3.18 11.16
C GLN A 600 -26.12 2.39 10.45
N HIS A 601 -26.20 2.47 9.13
CA HIS A 601 -27.15 1.71 8.32
C HIS A 601 -26.95 0.21 8.50
N LEU A 602 -25.71 -0.27 8.35
CA LEU A 602 -25.38 -1.69 8.50
C LEU A 602 -25.56 -2.19 9.95
N GLU A 603 -25.24 -1.37 10.95
CA GLU A 603 -25.50 -1.67 12.37
C GLU A 603 -27.02 -1.76 12.65
N GLY A 604 -27.83 -0.91 12.02
CA GLY A 604 -29.28 -0.95 12.12
C GLY A 604 -29.93 -2.21 11.54
N LEU A 605 -29.25 -2.92 10.63
CA LEU A 605 -29.73 -4.19 10.08
C LEU A 605 -29.54 -5.37 11.05
N GLY A 606 -28.65 -5.26 12.05
CA GLY A 606 -28.41 -6.30 13.04
C GLY A 606 -27.86 -7.63 12.50
N LYS A 607 -27.31 -7.63 11.27
CA LYS A 607 -26.78 -8.82 10.60
C LYS A 607 -25.33 -9.10 10.99
N THR A 608 -24.91 -10.36 10.88
CA THR A 608 -23.50 -10.75 10.98
C THR A 608 -22.99 -11.23 9.63
N TYR A 609 -21.69 -11.07 9.41
CA TYR A 609 -21.05 -11.40 8.13
C TYR A 609 -19.89 -12.36 8.36
N ALA A 610 -19.59 -13.17 7.34
CA ALA A 610 -18.48 -14.12 7.39
C ALA A 610 -17.84 -14.32 6.01
N LEU A 611 -16.60 -14.80 6.01
CA LEU A 611 -15.89 -15.24 4.82
C LEU A 611 -15.98 -16.78 4.73
N GLY A 612 -16.52 -17.29 3.63
CA GLY A 612 -16.60 -18.73 3.39
C GLY A 612 -17.45 -19.09 2.17
N TRP A 613 -17.91 -20.33 2.16
CA TRP A 613 -18.82 -20.85 1.14
C TRP A 613 -20.27 -20.51 1.52
N PHE A 614 -21.03 -19.98 0.57
CA PHE A 614 -22.45 -19.62 0.74
C PHE A 614 -23.23 -19.95 -0.54
N ASN A 615 -24.55 -20.03 -0.43
CA ASN A 615 -25.42 -20.16 -1.61
C ASN A 615 -25.74 -18.76 -2.11
N GLY A 616 -25.31 -18.45 -3.33
CA GLY A 616 -25.47 -17.13 -3.95
C GLY A 616 -26.91 -16.80 -4.34
N ARG A 617 -27.09 -15.66 -5.00
CA ARG A 617 -28.38 -15.19 -5.53
C ARG A 617 -28.85 -15.96 -6.77
N ASP A 618 -27.97 -16.75 -7.36
CA ASP A 618 -28.20 -17.67 -8.48
C ASP A 618 -28.39 -19.12 -8.03
N ASP A 619 -28.57 -19.35 -6.72
CA ASP A 619 -28.71 -20.66 -6.09
C ASP A 619 -27.51 -21.62 -6.29
N GLU A 620 -26.40 -21.11 -6.81
CA GLU A 620 -25.13 -21.83 -6.95
C GLU A 620 -24.22 -21.59 -5.72
N GLY A 621 -23.31 -22.52 -5.45
CA GLY A 621 -22.39 -22.42 -4.31
C GLY A 621 -21.20 -21.52 -4.62
N HIS A 622 -21.09 -20.36 -3.96
CA HIS A 622 -20.00 -19.38 -4.14
C HIS A 622 -19.09 -19.29 -2.92
N CYS A 623 -17.87 -18.79 -3.13
CA CYS A 623 -16.89 -18.55 -2.06
C CYS A 623 -16.56 -17.07 -1.97
N GLY A 624 -16.79 -16.46 -0.82
CA GLY A 624 -16.60 -15.02 -0.66
C GLY A 624 -17.05 -14.51 0.71
N VAL A 625 -17.32 -13.21 0.77
CA VAL A 625 -17.90 -12.55 1.95
C VAL A 625 -19.41 -12.50 1.75
N ASP A 626 -20.17 -13.00 2.73
CA ASP A 626 -21.64 -12.94 2.72
C ASP A 626 -22.20 -12.77 4.13
N GLN A 627 -23.49 -12.47 4.22
CA GLN A 627 -24.26 -12.49 5.45
C GLN A 627 -24.39 -13.94 5.97
N GLU A 628 -24.42 -14.09 7.30
CA GLU A 628 -24.62 -15.40 7.92
C GLU A 628 -26.10 -15.84 7.89
N PRO A 629 -26.38 -17.15 7.84
CA PRO A 629 -25.44 -18.28 7.95
C PRO A 629 -24.73 -18.64 6.64
N ILE A 630 -23.43 -18.92 6.72
CA ILE A 630 -22.64 -19.48 5.61
C ILE A 630 -22.67 -21.01 5.61
N SER A 631 -22.57 -21.63 4.43
CA SER A 631 -22.59 -23.08 4.24
C SER A 631 -21.37 -23.79 4.83
N ALA A 632 -20.16 -23.25 4.62
CA ALA A 632 -18.91 -23.86 5.09
C ALA A 632 -17.76 -22.84 5.21
N PRO A 633 -16.75 -23.08 6.06
CA PRO A 633 -15.58 -22.21 6.12
C PRO A 633 -14.70 -22.44 4.89
N TYR A 634 -14.00 -21.40 4.43
CA TYR A 634 -13.01 -21.57 3.37
C TYR A 634 -11.77 -22.31 3.90
N LYS A 635 -11.38 -23.38 3.21
CA LYS A 635 -10.13 -24.11 3.42
C LYS A 635 -9.33 -24.12 2.13
N HIS A 636 -8.08 -23.66 2.20
CA HIS A 636 -7.25 -23.54 1.02
C HIS A 636 -6.88 -24.92 0.44
N GLY A 637 -7.19 -25.13 -0.84
CA GLY A 637 -6.88 -26.37 -1.56
C GLY A 637 -7.97 -27.44 -1.47
N GLU A 638 -8.99 -27.26 -0.64
CA GLU A 638 -10.18 -28.11 -0.63
C GLU A 638 -11.27 -27.49 -1.51
N ASP A 639 -11.75 -28.24 -2.50
CA ASP A 639 -12.86 -27.82 -3.34
C ASP A 639 -14.17 -28.30 -2.73
N TRP A 640 -14.84 -27.41 -1.99
CA TRP A 640 -16.11 -27.69 -1.33
C TRP A 640 -17.20 -28.19 -2.30
N ARG A 641 -17.13 -27.79 -3.58
CA ARG A 641 -18.11 -28.18 -4.61
C ARG A 641 -18.03 -29.67 -4.95
N LYS A 642 -16.87 -30.31 -4.83
CA LYS A 642 -16.67 -31.72 -5.22
C LYS A 642 -17.40 -32.72 -4.31
N GLY A 643 -17.86 -32.31 -3.14
CA GLY A 643 -18.56 -33.15 -2.17
C GLY A 643 -20.09 -33.07 -2.21
N ARG A 644 -20.68 -32.26 -3.11
CA ARG A 644 -22.13 -32.07 -3.24
C ARG A 644 -22.58 -32.24 -4.69
N LEU A 645 -23.76 -32.83 -4.87
CA LEU A 645 -24.52 -32.76 -6.12
C LEU A 645 -25.12 -31.36 -6.19
N ASP A 646 -24.76 -30.57 -7.21
CA ASP A 646 -25.42 -29.29 -7.46
C ASP A 646 -26.91 -29.52 -7.73
N GLY A 647 -27.80 -28.61 -7.31
CA GLY A 647 -29.25 -28.76 -7.48
C GLY A 647 -29.70 -29.00 -8.93
N ARG A 648 -28.90 -28.56 -9.91
CA ARG A 648 -29.08 -28.88 -11.34
C ARG A 648 -28.85 -30.35 -11.68
N GLN A 649 -27.95 -31.04 -10.98
CA GLN A 649 -27.72 -32.47 -11.18
C GLN A 649 -28.83 -33.33 -10.58
N ILE A 650 -29.55 -32.84 -9.55
CA ILE A 650 -30.64 -33.57 -8.91
C ILE A 650 -31.82 -33.74 -9.87
N GLY A 651 -32.15 -32.72 -10.67
CA GLY A 651 -33.23 -32.80 -11.67
C GLY A 651 -32.96 -33.76 -12.85
N THR A 652 -31.71 -34.14 -13.10
CA THR A 652 -31.37 -35.12 -14.14
C THR A 652 -31.58 -36.58 -13.72
N TRP A 653 -31.74 -36.87 -12.42
CA TRP A 653 -31.96 -38.25 -11.95
C TRP A 653 -33.44 -38.65 -11.89
N GLU A 654 -34.38 -37.70 -11.96
CA GLU A 654 -35.82 -38.00 -12.06
C GLU A 654 -36.26 -38.41 -13.48
N HIS A 655 -35.34 -38.41 -14.44
CA HIS A 655 -35.58 -38.77 -15.85
C HIS A 655 -34.82 -40.02 -16.33
N TYR A 656 -34.34 -40.87 -15.41
CA TYR A 656 -33.74 -42.16 -15.75
C TYR A 656 -34.43 -43.34 -15.07
#